data_AF-A0A9Q0C799-F1
#
_entry.id   AF-A0A9Q0C799-F1
#
_cell.length_a   1.000
_cell.length_b   1.000
_cell.length_c   1.000
_cell.angle_alpha   90.00
_cell.angle_beta   90.00
_cell.angle_gamma   90.00
#
_symmetry.space_group_name_H-M   'P 1'
#
loop_
_entity.id
_entity.type
_entity.pdbx_description
1 polymer ?
#
loop_
_entity_poly.entity_id
_entity_poly.type
_entity_poly.pdbx_seq_one_letter_code
_entity_poly.pdbx_strand_id
1 'polypeptide(L)'
;MTRCQEEGPMIAIDLGTSCARASVCRGGCVEIIATVPSYVAFTSNGDVLMGEAAKNQAAANPANTIFNAGRLIGRAYSDPWVQSDTKLWPFKVVKEQDNKPMIAIHPNSSDERHIAPEEIFSMILIHVKEAAESFLGYPIENAVVTVPVYFNHAQRQIVKDAGSIAGVSLRLISSSVAATMAYGFEKSHGSFGHGHNSLIFDLGAGTLDVSVVTIEEGVYKVKAVAGDTHLGGEDFDSRMVDYFVSEFWKKHKKYISNDSRAMNRLRTACERAKRALSSAATTTIGIVSLHNGIDFHTTITRAKFEELNMDLLQRCLECVKRCLKDAMMERCNIDDVILVGGSTNIPRLQQMLIEYFDRKELSEIGDVDAAVTYGAAILASILGGDMHMDVESLILLDITPFSLGIEIGGGVMSVLIPRNTRLPTKKEKVFSTDHDNQTSFFVRVFEGDGTQTQYNNFLGEFELCGIPPLPKGALQINICFEIDANGALIVSAEDRTHGLKNKIRIGSTDGESRTISSNDGSSEGEDEDHRWEDAKKLLTKSIENIKVEIDEESTVLKLSSWDKKTIEEEIESVVKWMGNSSSTKVEDFMVKVEELENLYNEIMGKIYSELGTAIGIDFGTTYSCAGVWVDDHVEIISDEQGSRTMPSCVAFTDNERLVGDTARQQSLMNPTNTIFSVKHLIARNYSELSIGSNLKSSSLMVIPDEDDRPVVQVQYKGKEKKLVPEQIASIIFRKMKEISEVYVRSTVKIAVVSVPSYFGSSQRKALIDAALIAGLNTLQIINEPTAVAIAYYSHKVTTESSIGKTVLVFDIGGGYLDVSVISICNGVLKVLASVGNPNLSGNCFDRNIVAHFVQQFEKKEERDISKNARALRRLMTACEKAKRVLSTVSRTTIEIDSLYDGIDFCCAISRDEFEEINKDLLQMCIEAVENCLKEAQIHKSQIDDIIPVGGSTRIPKIQQLLQEFFNGKELYKSINPDEAVAYGATIQAAILTSGKEKRDKLHGLKVHDVNPQSVGLETASGDMSVLIPRNNPIPANKEHIFTTSSNNQTSISIQLRACESGCFLGKYNLIDLPLYSRGIPKIHATFSINIDGILSLKAYDITDGKKTEINCKEISCGLGKEEVKQLMQDLEKYKMDDEENLKRIEAKNALEDYAYRAREVARNARDAGKLYFTEKRKIERAVEQAINWLDNDQFAKAYEFEEKLKELKQVCDPLIQKS
;
A
#
# COMPACT_ATOMS: atom_id res chain seq x y z
N MET A 1 -36.31 4.09 14.55
CA MET A 1 -35.20 5.06 14.61
C MET A 1 -34.29 4.94 15.84
N THR A 2 -34.43 3.97 16.75
CA THR A 2 -33.63 3.95 18.01
C THR A 2 -32.86 2.65 18.30
N ARG A 3 -32.50 1.84 17.29
CA ARG A 3 -31.80 0.55 17.53
C ARG A 3 -30.52 0.28 16.74
N CYS A 4 -30.05 1.20 15.89
CA CYS A 4 -28.85 0.99 15.07
C CYS A 4 -27.63 1.84 15.50
N GLN A 5 -27.72 2.62 16.59
CA GLN A 5 -26.62 3.47 17.05
C GLN A 5 -25.73 2.82 18.14
N GLU A 6 -25.93 1.53 18.46
CA GLU A 6 -25.22 0.85 19.58
C GLU A 6 -24.00 0.02 19.14
N GLU A 7 -23.73 -0.21 17.85
CA GLU A 7 -22.73 -1.19 17.39
C GLU A 7 -21.31 -0.63 17.11
N GLY A 8 -21.08 0.68 17.24
CA GLY A 8 -19.75 1.28 17.01
C GLY A 8 -19.25 1.21 15.54
N PRO A 9 -18.02 1.68 15.24
CA PRO A 9 -17.47 1.65 13.89
C PRO A 9 -17.26 0.21 13.40
N MET A 10 -17.75 -0.10 12.20
CA MET A 10 -17.75 -1.44 11.61
C MET A 10 -16.95 -1.44 10.29
N ILE A 11 -16.09 -2.44 10.11
CA ILE A 11 -15.37 -2.64 8.84
C ILE A 11 -16.00 -3.76 8.02
N ALA A 12 -15.66 -3.84 6.75
CA ALA A 12 -15.93 -5.00 5.92
C ALA A 12 -14.69 -5.85 5.72
N ILE A 13 -14.85 -7.17 5.69
CA ILE A 13 -13.79 -8.12 5.41
C ILE A 13 -14.28 -9.11 4.35
N ASP A 14 -13.52 -9.28 3.27
CA ASP A 14 -13.64 -10.42 2.38
C ASP A 14 -12.50 -11.38 2.64
N LEU A 15 -12.79 -12.61 3.05
CA LEU A 15 -11.74 -13.53 3.46
C LEU A 15 -10.93 -14.08 2.29
N GLY A 16 -11.55 -14.25 1.12
CA GLY A 16 -10.95 -14.73 -0.13
C GLY A 16 -10.11 -16.02 -0.04
N THR A 17 -10.07 -16.80 -1.13
CA THR A 17 -9.20 -18.00 -1.15
C THR A 17 -7.72 -17.65 -1.26
N SER A 18 -7.38 -16.63 -2.06
CA SER A 18 -5.98 -16.22 -2.27
C SER A 18 -5.53 -15.07 -1.37
N CYS A 19 -6.39 -14.09 -1.16
CA CYS A 19 -6.13 -12.94 -0.31
C CYS A 19 -7.40 -12.55 0.45
N ALA A 20 -7.26 -12.24 1.73
CA ALA A 20 -8.26 -11.55 2.51
C ALA A 20 -8.09 -10.03 2.36
N ARG A 21 -9.19 -9.30 2.29
CA ARG A 21 -9.23 -7.84 2.17
C ARG A 21 -10.11 -7.24 3.25
N ALA A 22 -9.73 -6.08 3.77
CA ALA A 22 -10.60 -5.27 4.61
C ALA A 22 -10.87 -3.92 3.96
N SER A 23 -12.08 -3.40 4.10
CA SER A 23 -12.51 -2.10 3.58
C SER A 23 -13.36 -1.33 4.59
N VAL A 24 -13.40 -0.01 4.45
CA VAL A 24 -14.27 0.88 5.22
C VAL A 24 -14.96 1.86 4.28
N CYS A 25 -16.19 2.26 4.57
CA CYS A 25 -16.87 3.34 3.84
C CYS A 25 -16.85 4.62 4.67
N ARG A 26 -16.27 5.70 4.12
CA ARG A 26 -16.17 7.02 4.76
C ARG A 26 -16.59 8.09 3.76
N GLY A 27 -17.52 8.96 4.15
CA GLY A 27 -17.98 10.06 3.28
C GLY A 27 -18.69 9.61 2.00
N GLY A 28 -19.21 8.37 1.96
CA GLY A 28 -19.79 7.78 0.75
C GLY A 28 -18.78 7.17 -0.22
N CYS A 29 -17.49 7.19 0.10
CA CYS A 29 -16.43 6.50 -0.63
C CYS A 29 -16.00 5.25 0.14
N VAL A 30 -15.84 4.11 -0.53
CA VAL A 30 -15.25 2.92 0.11
C VAL A 30 -13.76 2.84 -0.21
N GLU A 31 -12.96 2.55 0.81
CA GLU A 31 -11.51 2.42 0.75
C GLU A 31 -11.11 1.00 1.19
N ILE A 32 -10.14 0.39 0.49
CA ILE A 32 -9.49 -0.86 0.93
C ILE A 32 -8.37 -0.50 1.91
N ILE A 33 -8.49 -1.00 3.14
CA ILE A 33 -7.60 -0.65 4.26
C ILE A 33 -6.62 -1.76 4.62
N ALA A 34 -6.86 -3.00 4.18
CA ALA A 34 -5.92 -4.10 4.29
C ALA A 34 -6.06 -5.09 3.13
N THR A 35 -4.94 -5.66 2.67
CA THR A 35 -4.93 -6.82 1.78
C THR A 35 -3.84 -7.78 2.25
N VAL A 36 -4.24 -9.00 2.62
CA VAL A 36 -3.40 -9.99 3.28
C VAL A 36 -3.51 -11.31 2.53
N PRO A 37 -2.41 -11.94 2.09
CA PRO A 37 -2.48 -13.28 1.52
C PRO A 37 -3.09 -14.30 2.50
N SER A 38 -3.96 -15.18 2.02
CA SER A 38 -4.63 -16.21 2.84
C SER A 38 -3.71 -17.41 3.12
N TYR A 39 -2.54 -17.12 3.71
CA TYR A 39 -1.47 -18.07 4.01
C TYR A 39 -1.16 -18.05 5.51
N VAL A 40 -0.97 -19.23 6.10
CA VAL A 40 -0.53 -19.42 7.49
C VAL A 40 0.60 -20.45 7.50
N ALA A 41 1.68 -20.21 8.24
CA ALA A 41 2.81 -21.12 8.24
C ALA A 41 3.41 -21.32 9.64
N PHE A 42 3.68 -22.57 9.99
CA PHE A 42 4.21 -22.97 11.30
C PHE A 42 5.70 -23.29 11.18
N THR A 43 6.52 -22.55 11.92
CA THR A 43 7.98 -22.72 11.89
C THR A 43 8.43 -23.83 12.84
N SER A 44 9.66 -24.33 12.64
CA SER A 44 10.28 -25.36 13.49
C SER A 44 10.56 -24.94 14.94
N ASN A 45 10.37 -23.65 15.25
CA ASN A 45 10.62 -23.07 16.58
C ASN A 45 9.31 -22.75 17.32
N GLY A 46 8.16 -23.10 16.74
CA GLY A 46 6.84 -22.80 17.29
C GLY A 46 6.22 -21.47 16.87
N ASP A 47 6.93 -20.61 16.12
CA ASP A 47 6.37 -19.34 15.61
C ASP A 47 5.30 -19.61 14.53
N VAL A 48 4.22 -18.82 14.52
CA VAL A 48 3.17 -18.81 13.48
C VAL A 48 3.33 -17.56 12.61
N LEU A 49 3.48 -17.75 11.31
CA LEU A 49 3.50 -16.67 10.32
C LEU A 49 2.18 -16.62 9.56
N MET A 50 1.79 -15.40 9.18
CA MET A 50 0.55 -15.14 8.46
C MET A 50 0.84 -14.20 7.28
N GLY A 51 -0.03 -14.21 6.28
CA GLY A 51 0.05 -13.26 5.17
C GLY A 51 1.30 -13.43 4.31
N GLU A 52 1.90 -12.29 3.98
CA GLU A 52 3.06 -12.22 3.08
C GLU A 52 4.29 -12.95 3.65
N ALA A 53 4.46 -12.97 4.98
CA ALA A 53 5.54 -13.71 5.64
C ALA A 53 5.40 -15.22 5.43
N ALA A 54 4.18 -15.75 5.61
CA ALA A 54 3.87 -17.16 5.36
C ALA A 54 4.03 -17.52 3.87
N LYS A 55 3.50 -16.68 2.97
CA LYS A 55 3.61 -16.87 1.52
C LYS A 55 5.07 -16.91 1.05
N ASN A 56 5.92 -16.02 1.56
CA ASN A 56 7.32 -15.93 1.18
C ASN A 56 8.16 -17.15 1.55
N GLN A 57 7.80 -17.87 2.61
CA GLN A 57 8.52 -19.09 3.04
C GLN A 57 7.93 -20.39 2.48
N ALA A 58 6.81 -20.34 1.76
CA ALA A 58 6.10 -21.53 1.27
C ALA A 58 6.97 -22.50 0.45
N ALA A 59 8.04 -22.00 -0.18
CA ALA A 59 8.99 -22.83 -0.91
C ALA A 59 10.00 -23.57 0.00
N ALA A 60 10.34 -22.97 1.15
CA ALA A 60 11.32 -23.50 2.10
C ALA A 60 10.68 -24.37 3.20
N ASN A 61 9.42 -24.08 3.57
CA ASN A 61 8.65 -24.83 4.56
C ASN A 61 7.28 -25.29 4.02
N PRO A 62 7.26 -26.07 2.92
CA PRO A 62 6.03 -26.38 2.20
C PRO A 62 5.05 -27.24 3.01
N ALA A 63 5.55 -28.18 3.83
CA ALA A 63 4.70 -29.09 4.61
C ALA A 63 3.96 -28.42 5.78
N ASN A 64 4.43 -27.26 6.23
CA ASN A 64 3.83 -26.50 7.33
C ASN A 64 3.35 -25.12 6.88
N THR A 65 3.23 -24.87 5.57
CA THR A 65 2.64 -23.63 5.03
C THR A 65 1.29 -23.95 4.40
N ILE A 66 0.25 -23.46 5.04
CA ILE A 66 -1.15 -23.75 4.79
C ILE A 66 -1.75 -22.60 3.98
N PHE A 67 -2.47 -22.97 2.93
CA PHE A 67 -3.27 -22.09 2.09
C PHE A 67 -4.49 -22.88 1.62
N ASN A 68 -5.53 -22.20 1.13
CA ASN A 68 -6.77 -22.81 0.63
C ASN A 68 -7.52 -23.67 1.66
N ALA A 69 -7.31 -23.41 2.95
CA ALA A 69 -8.02 -24.10 4.03
C ALA A 69 -9.54 -24.00 3.91
N GLY A 70 -10.05 -22.97 3.21
CA GLY A 70 -11.48 -22.78 2.96
C GLY A 70 -12.14 -23.92 2.18
N ARG A 71 -11.37 -24.68 1.39
CA ARG A 71 -11.87 -25.87 0.67
C ARG A 71 -12.22 -27.02 1.61
N LEU A 72 -11.70 -27.03 2.83
CA LEU A 72 -11.96 -28.05 3.85
C LEU A 72 -13.20 -27.74 4.73
N ILE A 73 -13.66 -26.49 4.75
CA ILE A 73 -14.69 -26.03 5.68
C ILE A 73 -16.02 -26.74 5.43
N GLY A 74 -16.57 -27.33 6.49
CA GLY A 74 -17.87 -28.01 6.47
C GLY A 74 -17.91 -29.30 5.65
N ARG A 75 -16.75 -29.87 5.29
CA ARG A 75 -16.65 -31.13 4.54
C ARG A 75 -16.16 -32.28 5.40
N ALA A 76 -16.54 -33.48 5.00
CA ALA A 76 -15.98 -34.70 5.54
C ALA A 76 -14.66 -35.03 4.84
N TYR A 77 -13.71 -35.63 5.57
CA TYR A 77 -12.43 -36.10 5.01
C TYR A 77 -12.63 -37.02 3.81
N SER A 78 -13.66 -37.88 3.83
CA SER A 78 -13.95 -38.81 2.74
C SER A 78 -14.63 -38.18 1.51
N ASP A 79 -14.89 -36.87 1.50
CA ASP A 79 -15.43 -36.18 0.33
C ASP A 79 -14.47 -36.34 -0.86
N PRO A 80 -14.94 -36.80 -2.03
CA PRO A 80 -14.10 -36.95 -3.23
C PRO A 80 -13.30 -35.69 -3.60
N TRP A 81 -13.84 -34.50 -3.34
CA TRP A 81 -13.16 -33.24 -3.58
C TRP A 81 -11.99 -33.02 -2.61
N VAL A 82 -12.20 -33.27 -1.32
CA VAL A 82 -11.13 -33.22 -0.31
C VAL A 82 -10.02 -34.22 -0.65
N GLN A 83 -10.39 -35.43 -1.10
CA GLN A 83 -9.43 -36.44 -1.54
C GLN A 83 -8.68 -36.06 -2.83
N SER A 84 -9.24 -35.17 -3.64
CA SER A 84 -8.57 -34.64 -4.83
C SER A 84 -7.60 -33.52 -4.44
N ASP A 85 -8.06 -32.54 -3.65
CA ASP A 85 -7.29 -31.36 -3.25
C ASP A 85 -6.06 -31.72 -2.42
N THR A 86 -6.17 -32.72 -1.54
CA THR A 86 -5.05 -33.22 -0.73
C THR A 86 -3.88 -33.75 -1.54
N LYS A 87 -4.08 -34.09 -2.82
CA LYS A 87 -2.99 -34.47 -3.74
C LYS A 87 -2.23 -33.26 -4.30
N LEU A 88 -2.84 -32.09 -4.25
CA LEU A 88 -2.30 -30.83 -4.76
C LEU A 88 -1.60 -30.02 -3.67
N TRP A 89 -1.87 -30.29 -2.40
CA TRP A 89 -1.26 -29.56 -1.30
C TRP A 89 0.08 -30.16 -0.87
N PRO A 90 1.05 -29.30 -0.51
CA PRO A 90 2.32 -29.76 0.05
C PRO A 90 2.21 -30.19 1.52
N PHE A 91 1.12 -29.84 2.21
CA PHE A 91 0.83 -30.20 3.59
C PHE A 91 -0.15 -31.38 3.65
N LYS A 92 -0.11 -32.11 4.77
CA LYS A 92 -0.90 -33.33 4.97
C LYS A 92 -2.24 -33.00 5.62
N VAL A 93 -3.30 -33.62 5.12
CA VAL A 93 -4.62 -33.61 5.77
C VAL A 93 -4.91 -35.03 6.26
N VAL A 94 -5.35 -35.14 7.50
CA VAL A 94 -5.66 -36.40 8.18
C VAL A 94 -7.13 -36.47 8.57
N LYS A 95 -7.61 -37.70 8.77
CA LYS A 95 -8.93 -37.98 9.29
C LYS A 95 -8.86 -38.07 10.81
N GLU A 96 -9.68 -37.30 11.51
CA GLU A 96 -9.92 -37.46 12.94
C GLU A 96 -11.32 -38.02 13.25
N GLN A 97 -11.77 -37.88 14.50
CA GLN A 97 -13.11 -38.26 14.95
C GLN A 97 -14.19 -37.68 14.02
N ASP A 98 -15.28 -38.45 13.86
CA ASP A 98 -16.43 -38.09 13.03
C ASP A 98 -16.12 -37.74 11.57
N ASN A 99 -15.01 -38.29 11.03
CA ASN A 99 -14.60 -38.08 9.65
C ASN A 99 -14.26 -36.61 9.34
N LYS A 100 -13.90 -35.81 10.35
CA LYS A 100 -13.47 -34.41 10.17
C LYS A 100 -12.06 -34.35 9.54
N PRO A 101 -11.84 -33.51 8.50
CA PRO A 101 -10.51 -33.26 7.96
C PRO A 101 -9.74 -32.31 8.87
N MET A 102 -8.53 -32.72 9.26
CA MET A 102 -7.61 -31.92 10.09
C MET A 102 -6.28 -31.75 9.36
N ILE A 103 -5.66 -30.58 9.51
CA ILE A 103 -4.38 -30.26 8.89
C ILE A 103 -3.26 -30.69 9.84
N ALA A 104 -2.38 -31.58 9.37
CA ALA A 104 -1.26 -32.07 10.15
C ALA A 104 -0.03 -31.17 9.95
N ILE A 105 0.47 -30.60 11.04
CA ILE A 105 1.65 -29.75 11.09
C ILE A 105 2.72 -30.35 12.00
N HIS A 106 3.98 -30.03 11.73
CA HIS A 106 5.15 -30.48 12.47
C HIS A 106 5.95 -29.27 12.96
N PRO A 107 5.45 -28.55 13.98
CA PRO A 107 6.10 -27.34 14.50
C PRO A 107 7.41 -27.64 15.23
N ASN A 108 7.63 -28.87 15.68
CA ASN A 108 8.92 -29.39 16.17
C ASN A 108 9.19 -30.72 15.47
N SER A 109 10.45 -31.07 15.17
CA SER A 109 10.81 -32.27 14.40
C SER A 109 10.39 -33.61 15.02
N SER A 110 9.84 -33.60 16.23
CA SER A 110 9.39 -34.78 16.99
C SER A 110 7.88 -34.92 17.18
N ASP A 111 7.04 -33.89 17.00
CA ASP A 111 5.61 -33.91 17.34
C ASP A 111 4.69 -33.44 16.18
N GLU A 112 3.79 -34.31 15.72
CA GLU A 112 2.71 -34.00 14.77
C GLU A 112 1.53 -33.39 15.55
N ARG A 113 1.10 -32.17 15.20
CA ARG A 113 -0.09 -31.51 15.76
C ARG A 113 -1.17 -31.39 14.68
N HIS A 114 -2.42 -31.60 15.06
CA HIS A 114 -3.57 -31.46 14.16
C HIS A 114 -4.28 -30.13 14.43
N ILE A 115 -4.47 -29.35 13.38
CA ILE A 115 -5.12 -28.04 13.41
C ILE A 115 -6.39 -28.10 12.57
N ALA A 116 -7.45 -27.53 13.09
CA ALA A 116 -8.73 -27.49 12.41
C ALA A 116 -8.75 -26.37 11.34
N PRO A 117 -9.45 -26.54 10.20
CA PRO A 117 -9.57 -25.48 9.20
C PRO A 117 -10.09 -24.15 9.75
N GLU A 118 -10.96 -24.21 10.77
CA GLU A 118 -11.54 -23.04 11.44
C GLU A 118 -10.50 -22.24 12.22
N GLU A 119 -9.50 -22.92 12.81
CA GLU A 119 -8.39 -22.28 13.52
C GLU A 119 -7.49 -21.51 12.53
N ILE A 120 -7.23 -22.07 11.33
CA ILE A 120 -6.51 -21.36 10.26
C ILE A 120 -7.27 -20.09 9.82
N PHE A 121 -8.59 -20.17 9.70
CA PHE A 121 -9.43 -19.01 9.35
C PHE A 121 -9.37 -17.93 10.42
N SER A 122 -9.39 -18.32 11.70
CA SER A 122 -9.25 -17.36 12.80
C SER A 122 -7.90 -16.63 12.77
N MET A 123 -6.81 -17.32 12.42
CA MET A 123 -5.49 -16.71 12.27
C MET A 123 -5.47 -15.68 11.13
N ILE A 124 -6.08 -16.00 9.98
CA ILE A 124 -6.20 -15.05 8.87
C ILE A 124 -7.05 -13.84 9.28
N LEU A 125 -8.18 -14.07 9.96
CA LEU A 125 -9.04 -13.00 10.47
C LEU A 125 -8.31 -12.08 11.46
N ILE A 126 -7.58 -12.64 12.42
CA ILE A 126 -6.74 -11.89 13.37
C ILE A 126 -5.76 -11.01 12.60
N HIS A 127 -5.05 -11.58 11.63
CA HIS A 127 -4.02 -10.82 10.91
C HIS A 127 -4.60 -9.69 10.03
N VAL A 128 -5.76 -9.93 9.40
CA VAL A 128 -6.47 -8.89 8.64
C VAL A 128 -7.02 -7.81 9.55
N LYS A 129 -7.55 -8.19 10.71
CA LYS A 129 -8.02 -7.27 11.76
C LYS A 129 -6.88 -6.41 12.26
N GLU A 130 -5.73 -6.99 12.65
CA GLU A 130 -4.55 -6.25 13.10
C GLU A 130 -4.05 -5.26 12.04
N ALA A 131 -4.04 -5.67 10.76
CA ALA A 131 -3.68 -4.79 9.66
C ALA A 131 -4.66 -3.61 9.52
N ALA A 132 -5.97 -3.88 9.63
CA ALA A 132 -7.01 -2.86 9.60
C ALA A 132 -6.95 -1.92 10.83
N GLU A 133 -6.72 -2.44 12.03
CA GLU A 133 -6.55 -1.65 13.27
C GLU A 133 -5.32 -0.75 13.19
N SER A 134 -4.22 -1.27 12.64
CA SER A 134 -3.01 -0.48 12.39
C SER A 134 -3.25 0.66 11.40
N PHE A 135 -4.18 0.49 10.44
CA PHE A 135 -4.57 1.53 9.50
C PHE A 135 -5.54 2.55 10.14
N LEU A 136 -6.53 2.08 10.89
CA LEU A 136 -7.59 2.92 11.46
C LEU A 136 -7.18 3.63 12.75
N GLY A 137 -6.18 3.12 13.47
CA GLY A 137 -5.66 3.69 14.70
C GLY A 137 -6.49 3.39 15.96
N TYR A 138 -7.49 2.51 15.87
CA TYR A 138 -8.38 2.08 16.97
C TYR A 138 -8.77 0.60 16.85
N PRO A 139 -9.16 -0.07 17.96
CA PRO A 139 -9.54 -1.49 17.95
C PRO A 139 -10.87 -1.76 17.24
N ILE A 140 -10.99 -2.91 16.59
CA ILE A 140 -12.17 -3.33 15.81
C ILE A 140 -12.92 -4.44 16.55
N GLU A 141 -14.16 -4.15 16.95
CA GLU A 141 -15.03 -5.09 17.67
C GLU A 141 -16.07 -5.75 16.76
N ASN A 142 -16.48 -5.09 15.68
CA ASN A 142 -17.54 -5.55 14.78
C ASN A 142 -17.09 -5.49 13.31
N ALA A 143 -17.46 -6.51 12.52
CA ALA A 143 -17.18 -6.55 11.08
C ALA A 143 -18.30 -7.21 10.26
N VAL A 144 -18.52 -6.71 9.04
CA VAL A 144 -19.29 -7.41 8.01
C VAL A 144 -18.34 -8.31 7.22
N VAL A 145 -18.58 -9.62 7.21
CA VAL A 145 -17.77 -10.60 6.48
C VAL A 145 -18.52 -11.20 5.30
N THR A 146 -17.91 -11.23 4.13
CA THR A 146 -18.49 -11.87 2.94
C THR A 146 -18.29 -13.38 2.96
N VAL A 147 -19.30 -14.12 2.52
CA VAL A 147 -19.25 -15.58 2.36
C VAL A 147 -19.82 -15.98 1.00
N PRO A 148 -19.32 -17.08 0.39
CA PRO A 148 -19.89 -17.61 -0.85
C PRO A 148 -21.39 -17.89 -0.71
N VAL A 149 -22.11 -17.68 -1.80
CA VAL A 149 -23.59 -17.69 -1.79
C VAL A 149 -24.12 -19.07 -1.44
N TYR A 150 -23.41 -20.10 -1.88
CA TYR A 150 -23.76 -21.51 -1.68
C TYR A 150 -23.22 -22.12 -0.37
N PHE A 151 -22.68 -21.31 0.55
CA PHE A 151 -22.32 -21.81 1.88
C PHE A 151 -23.55 -22.28 2.63
N ASN A 152 -23.50 -23.54 3.07
CA ASN A 152 -24.53 -24.17 3.88
C ASN A 152 -24.54 -23.61 5.32
N HIS A 153 -25.53 -24.01 6.13
CA HIS A 153 -25.65 -23.45 7.49
C HIS A 153 -24.41 -23.75 8.36
N ALA A 154 -23.85 -24.94 8.27
CA ALA A 154 -22.68 -25.35 9.06
C ALA A 154 -21.43 -24.53 8.68
N GLN A 155 -21.19 -24.28 7.40
CA GLN A 155 -20.06 -23.49 6.91
C GLN A 155 -20.15 -22.03 7.34
N ARG A 156 -21.36 -21.44 7.33
CA ARG A 156 -21.59 -20.07 7.84
C ARG A 156 -21.34 -19.98 9.35
N GLN A 157 -21.75 -20.99 10.12
CA GLN A 157 -21.49 -21.02 11.56
C GLN A 157 -19.99 -21.09 11.86
N ILE A 158 -19.25 -21.93 11.11
CA ILE A 158 -17.79 -22.02 11.21
C ILE A 158 -17.10 -20.65 11.03
N VAL A 159 -17.53 -19.84 10.06
CA VAL A 159 -16.96 -18.49 9.85
C VAL A 159 -17.23 -17.59 11.05
N LYS A 160 -18.42 -17.68 11.66
CA LYS A 160 -18.74 -16.93 12.89
C LYS A 160 -17.88 -17.37 14.07
N ASP A 161 -17.71 -18.68 14.25
CA ASP A 161 -16.88 -19.24 15.31
C ASP A 161 -15.41 -18.77 15.17
N ALA A 162 -14.90 -18.69 13.94
CA ALA A 162 -13.58 -18.12 13.67
C ALA A 162 -13.47 -16.63 14.05
N GLY A 163 -14.55 -15.86 13.86
CA GLY A 163 -14.66 -14.48 14.33
C GLY A 163 -14.61 -14.36 15.85
N SER A 164 -15.35 -15.21 16.56
CA SER A 164 -15.30 -15.28 18.03
C SER A 164 -13.89 -15.60 18.54
N ILE A 165 -13.17 -16.54 17.90
CA ILE A 165 -11.76 -16.84 18.23
C ILE A 165 -10.87 -15.62 17.97
N ALA A 166 -11.12 -14.86 16.91
CA ALA A 166 -10.39 -13.64 16.56
C ALA A 166 -10.78 -12.40 17.40
N GLY A 167 -11.74 -12.54 18.33
CA GLY A 167 -12.24 -11.43 19.14
C GLY A 167 -12.95 -10.35 18.32
N VAL A 168 -13.70 -10.73 17.29
CA VAL A 168 -14.51 -9.83 16.46
C VAL A 168 -15.90 -10.43 16.22
N SER A 169 -16.94 -9.64 16.44
CA SER A 169 -18.32 -10.03 16.15
C SER A 169 -18.61 -9.88 14.66
N LEU A 170 -19.09 -10.95 14.03
CA LEU A 170 -19.24 -11.02 12.58
C LEU A 170 -20.70 -11.00 12.13
N ARG A 171 -21.01 -10.07 11.23
CA ARG A 171 -22.23 -10.12 10.41
C ARG A 171 -21.91 -10.65 9.03
N LEU A 172 -22.56 -11.74 8.62
CA LEU A 172 -22.31 -12.34 7.31
C LEU A 172 -23.20 -11.72 6.22
N ILE A 173 -22.62 -11.51 5.04
CA ILE A 173 -23.32 -11.16 3.80
C ILE A 173 -22.85 -12.08 2.67
N SER A 174 -23.72 -12.41 1.72
CA SER A 174 -23.29 -13.22 0.56
C SER A 174 -22.48 -12.38 -0.42
N SER A 175 -21.43 -12.96 -1.02
CA SER A 175 -20.53 -12.24 -1.95
C SER A 175 -21.29 -11.60 -3.13
N SER A 176 -22.24 -12.33 -3.73
CA SER A 176 -23.02 -11.79 -4.85
C SER A 176 -23.93 -10.63 -4.45
N VAL A 177 -24.47 -10.66 -3.22
CA VAL A 177 -25.30 -9.56 -2.73
C VAL A 177 -24.44 -8.33 -2.46
N ALA A 178 -23.28 -8.50 -1.83
CA ALA A 178 -22.34 -7.42 -1.61
C ALA A 178 -21.93 -6.79 -2.96
N ALA A 179 -21.52 -7.60 -3.95
CA ALA A 179 -21.21 -7.07 -5.28
C ALA A 179 -22.38 -6.33 -5.95
N THR A 180 -23.62 -6.78 -5.75
CA THR A 180 -24.81 -6.06 -6.26
C THR A 180 -25.00 -4.72 -5.57
N MET A 181 -24.74 -4.64 -4.26
CA MET A 181 -24.77 -3.37 -3.53
C MET A 181 -23.72 -2.40 -4.05
N ALA A 182 -22.49 -2.87 -4.32
CA ALA A 182 -21.45 -2.05 -4.93
C ALA A 182 -21.90 -1.48 -6.29
N TYR A 183 -22.41 -2.34 -7.18
CA TYR A 183 -22.92 -1.93 -8.49
C TYR A 183 -24.08 -0.92 -8.41
N GLY A 184 -25.06 -1.19 -7.54
CA GLY A 184 -26.22 -0.32 -7.37
C GLY A 184 -25.86 1.05 -6.78
N PHE A 185 -24.82 1.11 -5.94
CA PHE A 185 -24.32 2.35 -5.36
C PHE A 185 -23.61 3.23 -6.41
N GLU A 186 -22.76 2.65 -7.26
CA GLU A 186 -22.04 3.38 -8.32
C GLU A 186 -22.99 4.02 -9.36
N LYS A 187 -24.10 3.36 -9.71
CA LYS A 187 -25.03 3.88 -10.73
C LYS A 187 -26.02 4.95 -10.26
N SER A 188 -25.86 5.48 -9.03
CA SER A 188 -26.73 6.49 -8.38
C SER A 188 -28.18 6.02 -8.14
N HIS A 189 -28.69 6.24 -6.92
CA HIS A 189 -30.07 5.90 -6.55
C HIS A 189 -31.07 6.74 -7.37
N GLY A 190 -31.62 6.18 -8.45
CA GLY A 190 -32.64 6.83 -9.28
C GLY A 190 -32.69 6.42 -10.76
N SER A 191 -31.70 5.67 -11.27
CA SER A 191 -31.63 5.30 -12.69
C SER A 191 -32.39 4.02 -13.06
N PHE A 192 -32.75 3.19 -12.08
CA PHE A 192 -33.48 1.95 -12.31
C PHE A 192 -34.99 2.20 -12.10
N GLY A 193 -35.78 2.15 -13.18
CA GLY A 193 -37.23 2.27 -13.15
C GLY A 193 -37.94 1.06 -12.51
N HIS A 194 -39.11 0.69 -13.01
CA HIS A 194 -39.81 -0.53 -12.56
C HIS A 194 -39.03 -1.81 -12.95
N GLY A 195 -38.39 -2.46 -11.97
CA GLY A 195 -37.87 -3.84 -12.07
C GLY A 195 -36.68 -4.06 -12.98
N HIS A 196 -35.46 -3.86 -12.46
CA HIS A 196 -34.21 -4.10 -13.21
C HIS A 196 -33.55 -5.42 -12.81
N ASN A 197 -33.35 -6.35 -13.74
CA ASN A 197 -32.81 -7.69 -13.48
C ASN A 197 -31.34 -7.78 -13.87
N SER A 198 -30.48 -8.08 -12.90
CA SER A 198 -29.04 -8.24 -13.13
C SER A 198 -28.59 -9.66 -12.81
N LEU A 199 -27.71 -10.21 -13.63
CA LEU A 199 -27.00 -11.45 -13.34
C LEU A 199 -25.61 -11.13 -12.81
N ILE A 200 -25.28 -11.62 -11.63
CA ILE A 200 -23.97 -11.47 -11.00
C ILE A 200 -23.18 -12.73 -11.29
N PHE A 201 -21.99 -12.57 -11.86
CA PHE A 201 -21.06 -13.64 -12.19
C PHE A 201 -19.76 -13.43 -11.42
N ASP A 202 -19.63 -14.10 -10.27
CA ASP A 202 -18.50 -13.99 -9.35
C ASP A 202 -17.55 -15.19 -9.49
N LEU A 203 -16.44 -14.99 -10.22
CA LEU A 203 -15.41 -16.00 -10.41
C LEU A 203 -14.13 -15.60 -9.66
N GLY A 204 -14.09 -16.00 -8.39
CA GLY A 204 -12.95 -15.84 -7.51
C GLY A 204 -11.81 -16.83 -7.77
N ALA A 205 -10.87 -16.89 -6.83
CA ALA A 205 -9.75 -17.82 -6.93
C ALA A 205 -10.13 -19.28 -6.65
N GLY A 206 -11.04 -19.54 -5.69
CA GLY A 206 -11.45 -20.89 -5.32
C GLY A 206 -12.82 -21.33 -5.84
N THR A 207 -13.75 -20.38 -6.04
CA THR A 207 -15.17 -20.67 -6.28
C THR A 207 -15.75 -19.84 -7.42
N LEU A 208 -16.83 -20.36 -8.00
CA LEU A 208 -17.74 -19.63 -8.88
C LEU A 208 -19.09 -19.50 -8.18
N ASP A 209 -19.59 -18.28 -8.06
CA ASP A 209 -20.93 -17.95 -7.57
C ASP A 209 -21.69 -17.18 -8.67
N VAL A 210 -22.94 -17.57 -8.93
CA VAL A 210 -23.81 -16.94 -9.93
C VAL A 210 -25.18 -16.65 -9.32
N SER A 211 -25.61 -15.39 -9.38
CA SER A 211 -26.88 -14.96 -8.79
C SER A 211 -27.70 -14.13 -9.77
N VAL A 212 -29.02 -14.28 -9.75
CA VAL A 212 -29.94 -13.37 -10.43
C VAL A 212 -30.61 -12.48 -9.39
N VAL A 213 -30.49 -11.17 -9.54
CA VAL A 213 -31.01 -10.18 -8.60
C VAL A 213 -31.90 -9.19 -9.35
N THR A 214 -33.05 -8.87 -8.76
CA THR A 214 -33.92 -7.79 -9.24
C THR A 214 -33.80 -6.60 -8.31
N ILE A 215 -33.53 -5.42 -8.87
CA ILE A 215 -33.40 -4.14 -8.20
C ILE A 215 -34.67 -3.31 -8.49
N GLU A 216 -35.41 -2.96 -7.45
CA GLU A 216 -36.66 -2.18 -7.53
C GLU A 216 -36.71 -1.15 -6.41
N GLU A 217 -36.66 0.15 -6.72
CA GLU A 217 -36.83 1.24 -5.73
C GLU A 217 -35.91 1.09 -4.48
N GLY A 218 -34.65 0.70 -4.69
CA GLY A 218 -33.67 0.46 -3.60
C GLY A 218 -33.81 -0.91 -2.90
N VAL A 219 -34.77 -1.74 -3.30
CA VAL A 219 -34.94 -3.11 -2.81
C VAL A 219 -34.19 -4.10 -3.71
N TYR A 220 -33.25 -4.83 -3.11
CA TYR A 220 -32.44 -5.84 -3.79
C TYR A 220 -33.02 -7.23 -3.50
N LYS A 221 -33.61 -7.86 -4.51
CA LYS A 221 -34.32 -9.14 -4.40
C LYS A 221 -33.55 -10.24 -5.11
N VAL A 222 -32.92 -11.15 -4.36
CA VAL A 222 -32.28 -12.32 -4.95
C VAL A 222 -33.37 -13.28 -5.46
N LYS A 223 -33.30 -13.68 -6.73
CA LYS A 223 -34.28 -14.58 -7.38
C LYS A 223 -33.81 -16.03 -7.36
N ALA A 224 -32.54 -16.25 -7.68
CA ALA A 224 -31.92 -17.56 -7.67
C ALA A 224 -30.41 -17.43 -7.53
N VAL A 225 -29.80 -18.51 -7.07
CA VAL A 225 -28.36 -18.65 -6.88
C VAL A 225 -27.91 -20.02 -7.43
N ALA A 226 -26.73 -20.05 -8.00
CA ALA A 226 -26.03 -21.26 -8.44
C ALA A 226 -24.52 -21.04 -8.22
N GLY A 227 -23.73 -22.11 -8.30
CA GLY A 227 -22.29 -21.99 -8.14
C GLY A 227 -21.58 -23.32 -8.17
N ASP A 228 -20.26 -23.25 -8.02
CA ASP A 228 -19.36 -24.40 -7.95
C ASP A 228 -18.17 -24.08 -7.03
N THR A 229 -18.07 -24.84 -5.94
CA THR A 229 -17.03 -24.69 -4.92
C THR A 229 -15.63 -25.14 -5.35
N HIS A 230 -15.49 -25.77 -6.51
CA HIS A 230 -14.23 -26.27 -7.08
C HIS A 230 -14.14 -25.85 -8.55
N LEU A 231 -14.33 -24.55 -8.77
CA LEU A 231 -14.26 -23.88 -10.06
C LEU A 231 -13.90 -22.40 -9.85
N GLY A 232 -12.61 -22.13 -9.68
CA GLY A 232 -12.07 -20.79 -9.59
C GLY A 232 -10.72 -20.66 -10.29
N GLY A 233 -10.08 -19.50 -10.15
CA GLY A 233 -8.75 -19.20 -10.70
C GLY A 233 -7.69 -20.29 -10.47
N GLU A 234 -7.70 -20.95 -9.32
CA GLU A 234 -6.73 -21.98 -8.93
C GLU A 234 -6.91 -23.30 -9.70
N ASP A 235 -8.13 -23.60 -10.12
CA ASP A 235 -8.43 -24.77 -10.91
C ASP A 235 -7.83 -24.59 -12.33
N PHE A 236 -7.85 -23.37 -12.87
CA PHE A 236 -7.14 -23.01 -14.10
C PHE A 236 -5.61 -23.09 -13.92
N ASP A 237 -5.08 -22.65 -12.77
CA ASP A 237 -3.65 -22.75 -12.46
C ASP A 237 -3.19 -24.20 -12.41
N SER A 238 -4.00 -25.07 -11.80
CA SER A 238 -3.71 -26.51 -11.67
C SER A 238 -3.62 -27.19 -13.03
N ARG A 239 -4.48 -26.84 -14.00
CA ARG A 239 -4.39 -27.35 -15.39
C ARG A 239 -3.10 -26.93 -16.07
N MET A 240 -2.61 -25.71 -15.82
CA MET A 240 -1.31 -25.27 -16.32
C MET A 240 -0.17 -26.04 -15.66
N VAL A 241 -0.22 -26.23 -14.34
CA VAL A 241 0.80 -27.01 -13.60
C VAL A 241 0.89 -28.42 -14.16
N ASP A 242 -0.22 -29.14 -14.31
CA ASP A 242 -0.24 -30.50 -14.85
C ASP A 242 0.34 -30.59 -16.27
N TYR A 243 -0.01 -29.60 -17.10
CA TYR A 243 0.55 -29.46 -18.45
C TYR A 243 2.07 -29.29 -18.40
N PHE A 244 2.59 -28.41 -17.56
CA PHE A 244 4.03 -28.14 -17.48
C PHE A 244 4.84 -29.22 -16.75
N VAL A 245 4.24 -29.93 -15.79
CA VAL A 245 4.82 -31.16 -15.23
C VAL A 245 5.02 -32.19 -16.34
N SER A 246 4.00 -32.36 -17.19
CA SER A 246 4.07 -33.27 -18.33
C SER A 246 5.11 -32.81 -19.36
N GLU A 247 5.20 -31.52 -19.65
CA GLU A 247 6.22 -30.97 -20.55
C GLU A 247 7.65 -31.12 -19.98
N PHE A 248 7.83 -30.90 -18.68
CA PHE A 248 9.11 -31.11 -18.01
C PHE A 248 9.54 -32.58 -18.10
N TRP A 249 8.61 -33.52 -17.85
CA TRP A 249 8.85 -34.94 -18.05
C TRP A 249 9.21 -35.27 -19.49
N LYS A 250 8.49 -34.72 -20.47
CA LYS A 250 8.78 -34.95 -21.90
C LYS A 250 10.18 -34.49 -22.29
N LYS A 251 10.58 -33.27 -21.85
CA LYS A 251 11.87 -32.63 -22.17
C LYS A 251 13.05 -33.25 -21.41
N HIS A 252 12.89 -33.53 -20.12
CA HIS A 252 14.02 -33.86 -19.23
C HIS A 252 13.99 -35.28 -18.66
N LYS A 253 12.91 -36.05 -18.89
CA LYS A 253 12.72 -37.43 -18.36
C LYS A 253 12.88 -37.52 -16.84
N LYS A 254 12.51 -36.47 -16.10
CA LYS A 254 12.50 -36.41 -14.63
C LYS A 254 11.10 -36.03 -14.12
N TYR A 255 10.63 -36.72 -13.09
CA TYR A 255 9.36 -36.42 -12.44
C TYR A 255 9.56 -35.41 -11.32
N ILE A 256 8.87 -34.28 -11.40
CA ILE A 256 8.93 -33.22 -10.38
C ILE A 256 7.78 -33.28 -9.37
N SER A 257 6.78 -34.14 -9.59
CA SER A 257 5.59 -34.24 -8.74
C SER A 257 5.88 -34.58 -7.27
N ASN A 258 7.02 -35.23 -7.00
CA ASN A 258 7.46 -35.55 -5.63
C ASN A 258 8.36 -34.46 -5.02
N ASP A 259 8.69 -33.41 -5.77
CA ASP A 259 9.50 -32.28 -5.33
C ASP A 259 8.59 -31.09 -5.02
N SER A 260 8.21 -30.96 -3.75
CA SER A 260 7.28 -29.93 -3.27
C SER A 260 7.77 -28.52 -3.57
N ARG A 261 9.09 -28.29 -3.55
CA ARG A 261 9.69 -26.99 -3.86
C ARG A 261 9.55 -26.68 -5.35
N ALA A 262 9.87 -27.63 -6.21
CA ALA A 262 9.70 -27.48 -7.66
C ALA A 262 8.22 -27.22 -8.02
N MET A 263 7.30 -27.97 -7.42
CA MET A 263 5.86 -27.83 -7.65
C MET A 263 5.33 -26.45 -7.24
N ASN A 264 5.76 -25.92 -6.09
CA ASN A 264 5.35 -24.58 -5.64
C ASN A 264 5.88 -23.49 -6.56
N ARG A 265 7.16 -23.55 -6.96
CA ARG A 265 7.75 -22.59 -7.91
C ARG A 265 7.01 -22.61 -9.25
N LEU A 266 6.67 -23.81 -9.74
CA LEU A 266 5.92 -23.96 -10.97
C LEU A 266 4.50 -23.39 -10.84
N ARG A 267 3.81 -23.62 -9.72
CA ARG A 267 2.47 -23.06 -9.46
C ARG A 267 2.48 -21.53 -9.49
N THR A 268 3.41 -20.89 -8.78
CA THR A 268 3.55 -19.42 -8.79
C THR A 268 3.82 -18.89 -10.21
N ALA A 269 4.64 -19.59 -11.00
CA ALA A 269 4.89 -19.20 -12.38
C ALA A 269 3.66 -19.40 -13.29
N CYS A 270 2.87 -20.46 -13.07
CA CYS A 270 1.63 -20.72 -13.79
C CYS A 270 0.56 -19.67 -13.50
N GLU A 271 0.36 -19.31 -12.23
CA GLU A 271 -0.57 -18.24 -11.83
C GLU A 271 -0.18 -16.91 -12.49
N ARG A 272 1.10 -16.54 -12.44
CA ARG A 272 1.62 -15.33 -13.11
C ARG A 272 1.38 -15.39 -14.62
N ALA A 273 1.64 -16.54 -15.24
CA ALA A 273 1.41 -16.75 -16.66
C ALA A 273 -0.08 -16.63 -17.01
N LYS A 274 -0.99 -17.24 -16.24
CA LYS A 274 -2.45 -17.09 -16.41
C LYS A 274 -2.88 -15.63 -16.38
N ARG A 275 -2.42 -14.87 -15.38
CA ARG A 275 -2.71 -13.42 -15.27
C ARG A 275 -2.21 -12.66 -16.50
N ALA A 276 -0.97 -12.91 -16.92
CA ALA A 276 -0.41 -12.30 -18.12
C ALA A 276 -1.21 -12.64 -19.39
N LEU A 277 -1.72 -13.87 -19.51
CA LEU A 277 -2.55 -14.30 -20.65
C LEU A 277 -3.94 -13.66 -20.68
N SER A 278 -4.34 -12.91 -19.65
CA SER A 278 -5.60 -12.15 -19.69
C SER A 278 -5.49 -10.95 -20.63
N SER A 279 -4.32 -10.33 -20.74
CA SER A 279 -4.06 -9.22 -21.67
C SER A 279 -3.14 -9.58 -22.84
N ALA A 280 -2.23 -10.54 -22.66
CA ALA A 280 -1.27 -10.94 -23.69
C ALA A 280 -1.68 -12.21 -24.44
N ALA A 281 -1.37 -12.29 -25.74
CA ALA A 281 -1.61 -13.48 -26.54
C ALA A 281 -0.66 -14.65 -26.19
N THR A 282 0.53 -14.35 -25.66
CA THR A 282 1.54 -15.33 -25.24
C THR A 282 2.30 -14.84 -24.01
N THR A 283 2.88 -15.77 -23.26
CA THR A 283 3.77 -15.45 -22.14
C THR A 283 4.77 -16.57 -21.91
N THR A 284 5.79 -16.30 -21.11
CA THR A 284 6.91 -17.21 -20.87
C THR A 284 6.97 -17.62 -19.41
N ILE A 285 7.10 -18.92 -19.17
CA ILE A 285 7.44 -19.49 -17.87
C ILE A 285 8.94 -19.70 -17.83
N GLY A 286 9.63 -18.90 -17.03
CA GLY A 286 11.05 -19.01 -16.76
C GLY A 286 11.31 -19.25 -15.28
N ILE A 287 11.81 -20.44 -14.95
CA ILE A 287 12.17 -20.83 -13.60
C ILE A 287 13.60 -21.37 -13.63
N VAL A 288 14.53 -20.62 -13.03
CA VAL A 288 15.92 -21.06 -12.85
C VAL A 288 15.96 -22.23 -11.87
N SER A 289 16.74 -23.27 -12.13
CA SER A 289 16.91 -24.44 -11.26
C SER A 289 15.59 -25.01 -10.73
N LEU A 290 14.63 -25.29 -11.62
CA LEU A 290 13.31 -25.80 -11.22
C LEU A 290 13.44 -27.12 -10.44
N HIS A 291 14.28 -28.06 -10.92
CA HIS A 291 14.49 -29.34 -10.26
C HIS A 291 15.89 -29.88 -10.53
N ASN A 292 16.65 -30.20 -9.46
CA ASN A 292 18.01 -30.77 -9.54
C ASN A 292 18.96 -29.99 -10.48
N GLY A 293 18.99 -28.66 -10.37
CA GLY A 293 19.86 -27.79 -11.18
C GLY A 293 19.37 -27.53 -12.61
N ILE A 294 18.20 -28.05 -13.00
CA ILE A 294 17.66 -27.90 -14.36
C ILE A 294 16.79 -26.65 -14.43
N ASP A 295 17.20 -25.67 -15.23
CA ASP A 295 16.37 -24.53 -15.61
C ASP A 295 15.17 -25.00 -16.45
N PHE A 296 14.00 -24.42 -16.17
CA PHE A 296 12.80 -24.63 -16.98
C PHE A 296 12.38 -23.33 -17.64
N HIS A 297 12.48 -23.31 -18.97
CA HIS A 297 12.07 -22.19 -19.79
C HIS A 297 11.15 -22.68 -20.92
N THR A 298 9.95 -22.12 -20.99
CA THR A 298 8.97 -22.47 -22.03
C THR A 298 7.95 -21.36 -22.23
N THR A 299 7.36 -21.29 -23.41
CA THR A 299 6.31 -20.33 -23.75
C THR A 299 4.94 -21.02 -23.78
N ILE A 300 3.88 -20.29 -23.45
CA ILE A 300 2.49 -20.72 -23.61
C ILE A 300 1.67 -19.59 -24.23
N THR A 301 0.72 -19.99 -25.07
CA THR A 301 -0.20 -19.07 -25.74
C THR A 301 -1.55 -19.07 -25.03
N ARG A 302 -2.29 -17.96 -25.15
CA ARG A 302 -3.66 -17.83 -24.64
C ARG A 302 -4.56 -18.90 -25.24
N ALA A 303 -4.46 -19.16 -26.55
CA ALA A 303 -5.22 -20.22 -27.22
C ALA A 303 -4.95 -21.61 -26.62
N LYS A 304 -3.69 -21.91 -26.22
CA LYS A 304 -3.39 -23.18 -25.57
C LYS A 304 -3.94 -23.24 -24.15
N PHE A 305 -3.85 -22.14 -23.40
CA PHE A 305 -4.49 -22.03 -22.10
C PHE A 305 -6.01 -22.24 -22.17
N GLU A 306 -6.69 -21.64 -23.14
CA GLU A 306 -8.12 -21.81 -23.36
C GLU A 306 -8.49 -23.25 -23.74
N GLU A 307 -7.67 -23.90 -24.58
CA GLU A 307 -7.84 -25.32 -24.94
C GLU A 307 -7.75 -26.23 -23.70
N LEU A 308 -6.77 -26.00 -22.82
CA LEU A 308 -6.55 -26.79 -21.60
C LEU A 308 -7.71 -26.67 -20.59
N ASN A 309 -8.48 -25.59 -20.68
CA ASN A 309 -9.49 -25.20 -19.70
C ASN A 309 -10.91 -25.14 -20.26
N MET A 310 -11.14 -25.62 -21.50
CA MET A 310 -12.44 -25.52 -22.15
C MET A 310 -13.57 -26.20 -21.36
N ASP A 311 -13.28 -27.29 -20.66
CA ASP A 311 -14.25 -27.97 -19.81
C ASP A 311 -14.63 -27.15 -18.57
N LEU A 312 -13.66 -26.44 -17.96
CA LEU A 312 -13.93 -25.51 -16.85
C LEU A 312 -14.78 -24.31 -17.32
N LEU A 313 -14.45 -23.75 -18.49
CA LEU A 313 -15.22 -22.66 -19.10
C LEU A 313 -16.66 -23.07 -19.44
N GLN A 314 -16.88 -24.32 -19.87
CA GLN A 314 -18.23 -24.85 -20.11
C GLN A 314 -19.02 -25.01 -18.82
N ARG A 315 -18.38 -25.53 -17.75
CA ARG A 315 -19.00 -25.62 -16.41
C ARG A 315 -19.43 -24.24 -15.90
N CYS A 316 -18.66 -23.18 -16.16
CA CYS A 316 -19.07 -21.82 -15.83
C CYS A 316 -20.43 -21.44 -16.46
N LEU A 317 -20.62 -21.72 -17.76
CA LEU A 317 -21.89 -21.46 -18.44
C LEU A 317 -23.04 -22.36 -17.96
N GLU A 318 -22.75 -23.59 -17.52
CA GLU A 318 -23.75 -24.48 -16.95
C GLU A 318 -24.32 -23.91 -15.64
N CYS A 319 -23.49 -23.29 -14.81
CA CYS A 319 -23.93 -22.58 -13.60
C CYS A 319 -24.86 -21.41 -13.95
N VAL A 320 -24.54 -20.63 -14.98
CA VAL A 320 -25.41 -19.54 -15.48
C VAL A 320 -26.76 -20.07 -15.95
N LYS A 321 -26.77 -21.13 -16.77
CA LYS A 321 -28.00 -21.77 -17.26
C LYS A 321 -28.87 -22.29 -16.11
N ARG A 322 -28.26 -22.90 -15.10
CA ARG A 322 -28.94 -23.40 -13.91
C ARG A 322 -29.58 -22.25 -13.12
N CYS A 323 -28.83 -21.19 -12.89
CA CYS A 323 -29.30 -20.02 -12.16
C CYS A 323 -30.53 -19.38 -12.85
N LEU A 324 -30.49 -19.18 -14.17
CA LEU A 324 -31.61 -18.64 -14.94
C LEU A 324 -32.85 -19.54 -14.90
N LYS A 325 -32.65 -20.85 -15.01
CA LYS A 325 -33.74 -21.84 -14.90
C LYS A 325 -34.41 -21.76 -13.54
N ASP A 326 -33.61 -21.65 -12.47
CA ASP A 326 -34.12 -21.58 -11.10
C ASP A 326 -34.79 -20.24 -10.79
N ALA A 327 -34.33 -19.15 -11.43
CA ALA A 327 -34.99 -17.85 -11.40
C ALA A 327 -36.32 -17.84 -12.17
N MET A 328 -36.60 -18.88 -12.96
CA MET A 328 -37.69 -18.94 -13.93
C MET A 328 -37.62 -17.78 -14.94
N MET A 329 -36.41 -17.45 -15.38
CA MET A 329 -36.14 -16.32 -16.28
C MET A 329 -35.44 -16.80 -17.54
N GLU A 330 -35.82 -16.20 -18.66
CA GLU A 330 -35.09 -16.35 -19.92
C GLU A 330 -33.92 -15.37 -19.96
N ARG A 331 -32.90 -15.68 -20.77
CA ARG A 331 -31.72 -14.80 -20.96
C ARG A 331 -32.07 -13.38 -21.43
N CYS A 332 -33.19 -13.21 -22.13
CA CYS A 332 -33.69 -11.90 -22.58
C CYS A 332 -34.30 -11.06 -21.45
N ASN A 333 -34.58 -11.66 -20.29
CA ASN A 333 -35.09 -10.97 -19.12
C ASN A 333 -33.99 -10.38 -18.24
N ILE A 334 -32.72 -10.67 -18.52
CA ILE A 334 -31.57 -10.10 -17.81
C ILE A 334 -31.18 -8.80 -18.51
N ASP A 335 -31.15 -7.71 -17.76
CA ASP A 335 -30.80 -6.37 -18.22
C ASP A 335 -29.29 -6.14 -18.20
N ASP A 336 -28.60 -6.55 -17.12
CA ASP A 336 -27.14 -6.43 -16.98
C ASP A 336 -26.50 -7.76 -16.59
N VAL A 337 -25.27 -8.00 -17.07
CA VAL A 337 -24.41 -9.12 -16.63
C VAL A 337 -23.18 -8.53 -15.99
N ILE A 338 -23.08 -8.64 -14.66
CA ILE A 338 -22.07 -7.99 -13.83
C ILE A 338 -20.96 -9.00 -13.51
N LEU A 339 -19.73 -8.65 -13.87
CA LEU A 339 -18.55 -9.48 -13.59
C LEU A 339 -17.93 -9.11 -12.24
N VAL A 340 -17.57 -10.14 -11.47
CA VAL A 340 -16.96 -10.01 -10.12
C VAL A 340 -15.83 -11.04 -9.99
N GLY A 341 -14.72 -10.65 -9.38
CA GLY A 341 -13.55 -11.50 -9.17
C GLY A 341 -12.60 -11.57 -10.36
N GLY A 342 -11.29 -11.53 -10.09
CA GLY A 342 -10.25 -11.34 -11.11
C GLY A 342 -10.12 -12.45 -12.14
N SER A 343 -10.65 -13.65 -11.90
CA SER A 343 -10.65 -14.71 -12.92
C SER A 343 -11.69 -14.47 -14.02
N THR A 344 -12.59 -13.49 -13.85
CA THR A 344 -13.48 -13.02 -14.92
C THR A 344 -12.73 -12.30 -16.04
N ASN A 345 -11.48 -11.88 -15.82
CA ASN A 345 -10.61 -11.29 -16.85
C ASN A 345 -10.17 -12.28 -17.94
N ILE A 346 -10.49 -13.58 -17.82
CA ILE A 346 -10.20 -14.57 -18.84
C ILE A 346 -11.00 -14.23 -20.12
N PRO A 347 -10.35 -13.84 -21.25
CA PRO A 347 -11.06 -13.29 -22.40
C PRO A 347 -12.08 -14.26 -23.02
N ARG A 348 -11.75 -15.56 -23.06
CA ARG A 348 -12.65 -16.58 -23.59
C ARG A 348 -13.93 -16.73 -22.79
N LEU A 349 -13.86 -16.56 -21.47
CA LEU A 349 -15.02 -16.62 -20.59
C LEU A 349 -15.98 -15.46 -20.87
N GLN A 350 -15.44 -14.23 -20.94
CA GLN A 350 -16.22 -13.04 -21.28
C GLN A 350 -16.87 -13.19 -22.66
N GLN A 351 -16.12 -13.65 -23.65
CA GLN A 351 -16.65 -13.93 -24.99
C GLN A 351 -17.83 -14.93 -24.93
N MET A 352 -17.68 -16.02 -24.17
CA MET A 352 -18.72 -17.03 -24.01
C MET A 352 -19.98 -16.46 -23.33
N LEU A 353 -19.84 -15.56 -22.36
CA LEU A 353 -20.96 -14.86 -21.73
C LEU A 353 -21.65 -13.90 -22.72
N ILE A 354 -20.88 -13.08 -23.45
CA ILE A 354 -21.40 -12.17 -24.48
C ILE A 354 -22.19 -12.95 -25.54
N GLU A 355 -21.63 -14.07 -26.04
CA GLU A 355 -22.31 -14.94 -27.00
C GLU A 355 -23.61 -15.54 -26.43
N TYR A 356 -23.59 -15.94 -25.17
CA TYR A 356 -24.76 -16.54 -24.51
C TYR A 356 -25.90 -15.53 -24.30
N PHE A 357 -25.59 -14.28 -23.96
CA PHE A 357 -26.55 -13.18 -23.75
C PHE A 357 -26.77 -12.34 -25.02
N ASP A 358 -26.75 -12.96 -26.20
CA ASP A 358 -27.11 -12.34 -27.48
C ASP A 358 -26.31 -11.07 -27.82
N ARG A 359 -25.01 -11.10 -27.53
CA ARG A 359 -24.05 -9.99 -27.73
C ARG A 359 -24.29 -8.75 -26.87
N LYS A 360 -24.96 -8.92 -25.73
CA LYS A 360 -25.06 -7.89 -24.71
C LYS A 360 -23.67 -7.54 -24.17
N GLU A 361 -23.46 -6.25 -23.91
CA GLU A 361 -22.26 -5.72 -23.27
C GLU A 361 -22.24 -6.14 -21.79
N LEU A 362 -21.09 -6.58 -21.30
CA LEU A 362 -20.92 -6.96 -19.90
C LEU A 362 -20.75 -5.69 -19.07
N SER A 363 -21.37 -5.65 -17.89
CA SER A 363 -21.26 -4.53 -16.96
C SER A 363 -20.05 -4.74 -16.06
N GLU A 364 -19.21 -3.72 -15.97
CA GLU A 364 -18.05 -3.70 -15.08
C GLU A 364 -18.35 -2.81 -13.86
N ILE A 365 -17.85 -3.24 -12.70
CA ILE A 365 -17.72 -2.44 -11.47
C ILE A 365 -16.28 -1.92 -11.45
N GLY A 366 -16.04 -0.70 -10.96
CA GLY A 366 -14.74 -0.03 -11.08
C GLY A 366 -13.53 -0.92 -10.74
N ASP A 367 -13.56 -1.59 -9.58
CA ASP A 367 -12.59 -2.64 -9.22
C ASP A 367 -13.31 -4.00 -9.08
N VAL A 368 -13.23 -4.80 -10.14
CA VAL A 368 -13.82 -6.15 -10.22
C VAL A 368 -13.26 -7.09 -9.13
N ASP A 369 -12.01 -6.90 -8.71
CA ASP A 369 -11.36 -7.70 -7.68
C ASP A 369 -11.78 -7.33 -6.26
N ALA A 370 -12.20 -6.08 -6.03
CA ALA A 370 -12.61 -5.57 -4.73
C ALA A 370 -14.13 -5.37 -4.57
N ALA A 371 -14.92 -5.53 -5.64
CA ALA A 371 -16.37 -5.28 -5.66
C ALA A 371 -17.14 -5.93 -4.49
N VAL A 372 -16.74 -7.15 -4.09
CA VAL A 372 -17.35 -7.88 -2.96
C VAL A 372 -17.10 -7.16 -1.63
N THR A 373 -15.83 -6.84 -1.32
CA THR A 373 -15.49 -6.08 -0.09
C THR A 373 -16.07 -4.67 -0.12
N TYR A 374 -16.18 -4.07 -1.32
CA TYR A 374 -16.74 -2.75 -1.53
C TYR A 374 -18.21 -2.67 -1.06
N GLY A 375 -19.03 -3.59 -1.56
CA GLY A 375 -20.44 -3.66 -1.16
C GLY A 375 -20.67 -4.05 0.29
N ALA A 376 -19.78 -4.89 0.85
CA ALA A 376 -19.81 -5.20 2.27
C ALA A 376 -19.49 -3.96 3.13
N ALA A 377 -18.61 -3.07 2.68
CA ALA A 377 -18.28 -1.84 3.40
C ALA A 377 -19.43 -0.84 3.39
N ILE A 378 -20.20 -0.77 2.29
CA ILE A 378 -21.45 0.00 2.23
C ILE A 378 -22.42 -0.52 3.28
N LEU A 379 -22.62 -1.85 3.37
CA LEU A 379 -23.46 -2.42 4.41
C LEU A 379 -22.91 -2.13 5.82
N ALA A 380 -21.60 -2.27 6.05
CA ALA A 380 -20.97 -2.00 7.33
C ALA A 380 -21.22 -0.55 7.80
N SER A 381 -21.12 0.41 6.89
CA SER A 381 -21.35 1.84 7.19
C SER A 381 -22.83 2.17 7.44
N ILE A 382 -23.75 1.53 6.71
CA ILE A 382 -25.19 1.64 7.00
C ILE A 382 -25.51 1.10 8.40
N LEU A 383 -24.87 0.01 8.81
CA LEU A 383 -25.10 -0.62 10.11
C LEU A 383 -24.41 0.13 11.26
N GLY A 384 -23.22 0.67 11.02
CA GLY A 384 -22.47 1.50 11.98
C GLY A 384 -23.06 2.90 12.18
N GLY A 385 -23.97 3.34 11.30
CA GLY A 385 -24.67 4.63 11.42
C GLY A 385 -23.93 5.83 10.80
N ASP A 386 -22.88 5.59 10.01
CA ASP A 386 -22.04 6.62 9.40
C ASP A 386 -22.65 7.26 8.13
N MET A 387 -23.64 6.62 7.49
CA MET A 387 -24.36 7.19 6.34
C MET A 387 -25.76 7.67 6.73
N HIS A 388 -26.05 8.94 6.47
CA HIS A 388 -27.41 9.52 6.47
C HIS A 388 -28.19 9.14 5.19
N MET A 389 -28.20 7.86 4.83
CA MET A 389 -29.21 7.35 3.90
C MET A 389 -30.46 6.97 4.71
N ASP A 390 -31.66 7.26 4.20
CA ASP A 390 -32.88 6.69 4.77
C ASP A 390 -32.73 5.17 4.75
N VAL A 391 -32.43 4.57 5.90
CA VAL A 391 -32.23 3.12 6.09
C VAL A 391 -33.46 2.33 5.61
N GLU A 392 -34.61 2.99 5.51
CA GLU A 392 -35.85 2.44 4.96
C GLU A 392 -35.80 2.19 3.43
N SER A 393 -34.84 2.79 2.71
CA SER A 393 -34.73 2.67 1.25
C SER A 393 -33.91 1.48 0.76
N LEU A 394 -33.11 0.82 1.61
CA LEU A 394 -32.27 -0.32 1.22
C LEU A 394 -32.72 -1.61 1.92
N ILE A 395 -33.70 -2.29 1.33
CA ILE A 395 -34.19 -3.58 1.84
C ILE A 395 -33.50 -4.71 1.07
N LEU A 396 -32.70 -5.50 1.79
CA LEU A 396 -32.11 -6.73 1.26
C LEU A 396 -33.05 -7.93 1.52
N LEU A 397 -33.48 -8.61 0.46
CA LEU A 397 -34.23 -9.87 0.57
C LEU A 397 -33.40 -11.02 0.01
N ASP A 398 -32.69 -11.71 0.89
CA ASP A 398 -31.89 -12.91 0.57
C ASP A 398 -32.76 -14.18 0.47
N ILE A 399 -32.19 -15.29 0.03
CA ILE A 399 -32.87 -16.58 -0.16
C ILE A 399 -32.11 -17.77 0.45
N THR A 400 -32.81 -18.86 0.77
CA THR A 400 -32.19 -20.11 1.24
C THR A 400 -31.42 -20.82 0.10
N PRO A 401 -30.12 -21.14 0.23
CA PRO A 401 -29.37 -21.80 -0.84
C PRO A 401 -29.78 -23.27 -1.06
N PHE A 402 -30.29 -23.93 -0.03
CA PHE A 402 -30.74 -25.33 -0.06
C PHE A 402 -32.15 -25.49 0.51
N SER A 403 -32.78 -26.62 0.18
CA SER A 403 -34.05 -27.01 0.80
C SER A 403 -33.83 -27.47 2.25
N LEU A 404 -34.74 -27.08 3.15
CA LEU A 404 -34.77 -27.49 4.56
C LEU A 404 -36.00 -28.36 4.82
N GLY A 405 -35.81 -29.41 5.62
CA GLY A 405 -36.86 -30.39 5.87
C GLY A 405 -36.54 -31.33 7.01
N ILE A 406 -37.42 -32.31 7.21
CA ILE A 406 -37.24 -33.35 8.24
C ILE A 406 -37.23 -34.74 7.62
N GLU A 407 -36.59 -35.69 8.31
CA GLU A 407 -36.73 -37.11 7.99
C GLU A 407 -38.14 -37.60 8.32
N ILE A 408 -38.72 -38.33 7.37
CA ILE A 408 -39.93 -39.14 7.58
C ILE A 408 -39.59 -40.62 7.35
N GLY A 409 -40.55 -41.51 7.66
CA GLY A 409 -40.37 -42.95 7.54
C GLY A 409 -39.73 -43.39 6.21
N GLY A 410 -38.73 -44.28 6.29
CA GLY A 410 -38.00 -44.80 5.14
C GLY A 410 -36.79 -43.97 4.69
N GLY A 411 -36.30 -43.02 5.51
CA GLY A 411 -35.12 -42.20 5.20
C GLY A 411 -35.40 -41.13 4.14
N VAL A 412 -36.68 -40.80 3.91
CA VAL A 412 -37.09 -39.80 2.92
C VAL A 412 -37.11 -38.43 3.58
N MET A 413 -36.61 -37.41 2.89
CA MET A 413 -36.70 -36.03 3.35
C MET A 413 -38.06 -35.44 2.94
N SER A 414 -38.84 -34.96 3.92
CA SER A 414 -39.98 -34.09 3.67
C SER A 414 -39.51 -32.63 3.73
N VAL A 415 -39.45 -31.96 2.58
CA VAL A 415 -39.13 -30.53 2.47
C VAL A 415 -40.26 -29.68 3.08
N LEU A 416 -39.87 -28.70 3.93
CA LEU A 416 -40.77 -27.67 4.48
C LEU A 416 -40.45 -26.29 3.88
N ILE A 417 -39.17 -25.94 3.76
CA ILE A 417 -38.71 -24.73 3.10
C ILE A 417 -37.92 -25.15 1.86
N PRO A 418 -38.43 -24.97 0.64
CA PRO A 418 -37.68 -25.24 -0.58
C PRO A 418 -36.46 -24.31 -0.71
N ARG A 419 -35.42 -24.73 -1.45
CA ARG A 419 -34.36 -23.83 -1.92
C ARG A 419 -34.93 -22.58 -2.61
N ASN A 420 -34.16 -21.51 -2.61
CA ASN A 420 -34.53 -20.18 -3.11
C ASN A 420 -35.74 -19.55 -2.40
N THR A 421 -36.07 -19.96 -1.18
CA THR A 421 -37.12 -19.32 -0.39
C THR A 421 -36.60 -18.03 0.23
N ARG A 422 -37.33 -16.93 0.07
CA ARG A 422 -36.97 -15.60 0.62
C ARG A 422 -36.89 -15.60 2.14
N LEU A 423 -35.92 -14.86 2.67
CA LEU A 423 -35.71 -14.64 4.08
C LEU A 423 -36.20 -13.24 4.50
N PRO A 424 -36.77 -13.09 5.71
CA PRO A 424 -37.14 -14.15 6.66
C PRO A 424 -38.35 -14.97 6.17
N THR A 425 -38.49 -16.22 6.62
CA THR A 425 -39.66 -17.04 6.33
C THR A 425 -40.08 -17.95 7.48
N LYS A 426 -41.38 -18.27 7.49
CA LYS A 426 -41.96 -19.24 8.41
C LYS A 426 -42.81 -20.23 7.62
N LYS A 427 -42.55 -21.53 7.78
CA LYS A 427 -43.30 -22.61 7.13
C LYS A 427 -43.68 -23.67 8.16
N GLU A 428 -44.92 -24.12 8.05
CA GLU A 428 -45.48 -25.13 8.94
C GLU A 428 -46.03 -26.30 8.14
N LYS A 429 -45.85 -27.51 8.64
CA LYS A 429 -46.42 -28.73 8.07
C LYS A 429 -46.84 -29.67 9.18
N VAL A 430 -48.01 -30.27 9.02
CA VAL A 430 -48.57 -31.21 9.99
C VAL A 430 -48.16 -32.64 9.64
N PHE A 431 -47.69 -33.37 10.65
CA PHE A 431 -47.32 -34.76 10.62
C PHE A 431 -48.15 -35.56 11.63
N SER A 432 -48.10 -36.88 11.55
CA SER A 432 -48.81 -37.78 12.47
C SER A 432 -47.91 -38.90 12.95
N THR A 433 -48.32 -39.59 14.02
CA THR A 433 -47.60 -40.77 14.54
C THR A 433 -47.57 -41.92 13.53
N ASP A 434 -46.48 -42.68 13.53
CA ASP A 434 -46.23 -43.76 12.58
C ASP A 434 -46.67 -45.14 13.10
N HIS A 435 -46.90 -45.28 14.41
CA HIS A 435 -47.32 -46.52 15.07
C HIS A 435 -48.30 -46.24 16.23
N ASP A 436 -49.08 -47.25 16.60
CA ASP A 436 -50.01 -47.17 17.74
C ASP A 436 -49.24 -46.94 19.05
N ASN A 437 -49.81 -46.12 19.93
CA ASN A 437 -49.28 -45.82 21.27
C ASN A 437 -47.87 -45.18 21.28
N GLN A 438 -47.47 -44.51 20.20
CA GLN A 438 -46.22 -43.76 20.12
C GLN A 438 -46.22 -42.59 21.14
N THR A 439 -45.30 -42.63 22.12
CA THR A 439 -45.21 -41.66 23.23
C THR A 439 -44.19 -40.54 23.03
N SER A 440 -43.42 -40.60 21.94
CA SER A 440 -42.48 -39.54 21.56
C SER A 440 -42.32 -39.40 20.05
N PHE A 441 -41.90 -38.22 19.58
CA PHE A 441 -41.70 -37.93 18.17
C PHE A 441 -40.33 -37.28 17.93
N PHE A 442 -39.48 -37.94 17.14
CA PHE A 442 -38.16 -37.45 16.80
C PHE A 442 -38.22 -36.53 15.58
N VAL A 443 -37.66 -35.33 15.72
CA VAL A 443 -37.53 -34.37 14.63
C VAL A 443 -36.05 -34.31 14.26
N ARG A 444 -35.70 -34.90 13.12
CA ARG A 444 -34.35 -34.81 12.54
C ARG A 444 -34.36 -33.84 11.38
N VAL A 445 -33.57 -32.78 11.49
CA VAL A 445 -33.55 -31.66 10.55
C VAL A 445 -32.43 -31.83 9.54
N PHE A 446 -32.74 -31.66 8.26
CA PHE A 446 -31.80 -31.80 7.15
C PHE A 446 -31.83 -30.59 6.22
N GLU A 447 -30.69 -30.34 5.58
CA GLU A 447 -30.45 -29.33 4.54
C GLU A 447 -29.89 -30.01 3.28
N GLY A 448 -30.61 -29.90 2.16
CA GLY A 448 -30.21 -30.48 0.87
C GLY A 448 -31.38 -30.78 -0.05
N ASP A 449 -31.08 -31.01 -1.33
CA ASP A 449 -32.08 -31.28 -2.37
C ASP A 449 -32.23 -32.76 -2.71
N GLY A 450 -31.50 -33.64 -2.01
CA GLY A 450 -31.63 -35.09 -2.15
C GLY A 450 -32.98 -35.58 -1.62
N THR A 451 -33.58 -36.55 -2.31
CA THR A 451 -34.84 -37.16 -1.87
C THR A 451 -34.67 -38.04 -0.64
N GLN A 452 -33.48 -38.63 -0.47
CA GLN A 452 -33.10 -39.47 0.67
C GLN A 452 -32.20 -38.66 1.61
N THR A 453 -32.47 -38.73 2.92
CA THR A 453 -31.75 -38.00 3.98
C THR A 453 -30.25 -38.31 4.01
N GLN A 454 -29.85 -39.52 3.59
CA GLN A 454 -28.44 -39.92 3.47
C GLN A 454 -27.63 -39.09 2.47
N TYR A 455 -28.28 -38.37 1.54
CA TYR A 455 -27.63 -37.48 0.57
C TYR A 455 -27.71 -36.00 0.96
N ASN A 456 -28.26 -35.70 2.14
CA ASN A 456 -28.45 -34.34 2.64
C ASN A 456 -27.63 -34.11 3.91
N ASN A 457 -27.38 -32.84 4.23
CA ASN A 457 -26.65 -32.44 5.41
C ASN A 457 -27.56 -32.52 6.64
N PHE A 458 -27.15 -33.26 7.66
CA PHE A 458 -27.85 -33.29 8.94
C PHE A 458 -27.52 -32.03 9.75
N LEU A 459 -28.54 -31.31 10.23
CA LEU A 459 -28.37 -30.07 10.98
C LEU A 459 -28.57 -30.23 12.50
N GLY A 460 -29.37 -31.21 12.91
CA GLY A 460 -29.66 -31.46 14.33
C GLY A 460 -30.93 -32.26 14.54
N GLU A 461 -31.14 -32.72 15.77
CA GLU A 461 -32.33 -33.44 16.17
C GLU A 461 -32.83 -33.06 17.56
N PHE A 462 -34.13 -33.21 17.78
CA PHE A 462 -34.74 -33.11 19.11
C PHE A 462 -35.97 -34.02 19.20
N GLU A 463 -36.35 -34.37 20.43
CA GLU A 463 -37.47 -35.27 20.70
C GLU A 463 -38.63 -34.52 21.37
N LEU A 464 -39.84 -34.65 20.83
CA LEU A 464 -41.07 -34.25 21.51
C LEU A 464 -41.56 -35.41 22.38
N CYS A 465 -41.26 -35.35 23.68
CA CYS A 465 -41.65 -36.36 24.67
C CYS A 465 -43.02 -36.09 25.30
N GLY A 466 -43.61 -37.12 25.91
CA GLY A 466 -44.83 -36.98 26.72
C GLY A 466 -46.13 -37.05 25.92
N ILE A 467 -46.08 -37.56 24.69
CA ILE A 467 -47.25 -37.74 23.83
C ILE A 467 -48.14 -38.83 24.44
N PRO A 468 -49.47 -38.60 24.60
CA PRO A 468 -50.37 -39.62 25.11
C PRO A 468 -50.53 -40.80 24.13
N PRO A 469 -50.66 -42.05 24.64
CA PRO A 469 -50.77 -43.23 23.78
C PRO A 469 -52.11 -43.20 23.01
N LEU A 470 -52.03 -43.01 21.69
CA LEU A 470 -53.18 -42.96 20.77
C LEU A 470 -52.96 -43.88 19.56
N PRO A 471 -54.03 -44.28 18.84
CA PRO A 471 -53.89 -44.99 17.57
C PRO A 471 -53.02 -44.22 16.56
N LYS A 472 -52.29 -44.95 15.72
CA LYS A 472 -51.49 -44.40 14.62
C LYS A 472 -52.33 -43.39 13.82
N GLY A 473 -51.77 -42.22 13.54
CA GLY A 473 -52.42 -41.19 12.73
C GLY A 473 -53.41 -40.30 13.48
N ALA A 474 -53.76 -40.60 14.74
CA ALA A 474 -54.72 -39.81 15.51
C ALA A 474 -54.16 -38.47 16.02
N LEU A 475 -52.86 -38.42 16.30
CA LEU A 475 -52.18 -37.22 16.79
C LEU A 475 -51.72 -36.33 15.63
N GLN A 476 -51.92 -35.02 15.73
CA GLN A 476 -51.45 -34.03 14.77
C GLN A 476 -50.30 -33.20 15.35
N ILE A 477 -49.10 -33.42 14.83
CA ILE A 477 -47.88 -32.71 15.24
C ILE A 477 -47.57 -31.64 14.20
N ASN A 478 -47.61 -30.38 14.62
CA ASN A 478 -47.22 -29.25 13.79
C ASN A 478 -45.72 -29.03 13.88
N ILE A 479 -45.01 -29.21 12.76
CA ILE A 479 -43.60 -28.86 12.66
C ILE A 479 -43.49 -27.50 11.99
N CYS A 480 -42.83 -26.56 12.66
CA CYS A 480 -42.64 -25.20 12.20
C CYS A 480 -41.15 -24.89 12.04
N PHE A 481 -40.77 -24.46 10.84
CA PHE A 481 -39.45 -23.92 10.52
C PHE A 481 -39.59 -22.40 10.41
N GLU A 482 -38.83 -21.67 11.21
CA GLU A 482 -38.74 -20.22 11.18
C GLU A 482 -37.28 -19.84 10.96
N ILE A 483 -37.01 -19.07 9.91
CA ILE A 483 -35.67 -18.58 9.58
C ILE A 483 -35.70 -17.06 9.50
N ASP A 484 -34.79 -16.43 10.23
CA ASP A 484 -34.70 -14.96 10.29
C ASP A 484 -33.87 -14.37 9.14
N ALA A 485 -33.77 -13.04 9.10
CA ALA A 485 -33.00 -12.32 8.08
C ALA A 485 -31.48 -12.57 8.16
N ASN A 486 -30.98 -13.10 9.28
CA ASN A 486 -29.59 -13.47 9.48
C ASN A 486 -29.33 -14.95 9.18
N GLY A 487 -30.35 -15.68 8.72
CA GLY A 487 -30.28 -17.10 8.38
C GLY A 487 -30.33 -18.05 9.58
N ALA A 488 -30.66 -17.58 10.80
CA ALA A 488 -30.77 -18.46 11.96
C ALA A 488 -32.08 -19.26 11.90
N LEU A 489 -31.97 -20.60 12.00
CA LEU A 489 -33.10 -21.51 11.87
C LEU A 489 -33.63 -21.94 13.25
N ILE A 490 -34.92 -21.73 13.50
CA ILE A 490 -35.64 -22.27 14.64
C ILE A 490 -36.59 -23.34 14.11
N VAL A 491 -36.41 -24.58 14.59
CA VAL A 491 -37.33 -25.68 14.30
C VAL A 491 -38.09 -26.02 15.57
N SER A 492 -39.42 -26.02 15.49
CA SER A 492 -40.29 -26.35 16.61
C SER A 492 -41.31 -27.42 16.24
N ALA A 493 -41.69 -28.21 17.23
CA ALA A 493 -42.74 -29.22 17.14
C ALA A 493 -43.80 -28.95 18.22
N GLU A 494 -45.06 -28.92 17.81
CA GLU A 494 -46.21 -28.72 18.69
C GLU A 494 -47.29 -29.77 18.44
N ASP A 495 -47.68 -30.52 19.47
CA ASP A 495 -48.91 -31.32 19.44
C ASP A 495 -50.11 -30.37 19.54
N ARG A 496 -50.92 -30.30 18.48
CA ARG A 496 -52.11 -29.44 18.43
C ARG A 496 -53.25 -29.90 19.35
N THR A 497 -53.16 -31.12 19.88
CA THR A 497 -54.22 -31.77 20.65
C THR A 497 -54.06 -31.54 22.15
N HIS A 498 -52.83 -31.64 22.66
CA HIS A 498 -52.54 -31.49 24.10
C HIS A 498 -51.61 -30.31 24.42
N GLY A 499 -51.15 -29.56 23.41
CA GLY A 499 -50.36 -28.33 23.59
C GLY A 499 -48.90 -28.56 24.00
N LEU A 500 -48.38 -29.78 23.86
CA LEU A 500 -46.96 -30.09 24.12
C LEU A 500 -46.10 -29.44 23.05
N LYS A 501 -45.05 -28.71 23.46
CA LYS A 501 -44.13 -28.02 22.56
C LYS A 501 -42.69 -28.37 22.90
N ASN A 502 -41.89 -28.59 21.87
CA ASN A 502 -40.43 -28.59 21.98
C ASN A 502 -39.82 -27.85 20.78
N LYS A 503 -38.63 -27.28 20.93
CA LYS A 503 -37.94 -26.56 19.86
C LYS A 503 -36.44 -26.69 19.97
N ILE A 504 -35.77 -26.61 18.84
CA ILE A 504 -34.33 -26.43 18.73
C ILE A 504 -34.05 -25.12 17.98
N ARG A 505 -33.06 -24.38 18.45
CA ARG A 505 -32.48 -23.25 17.70
C ARG A 505 -31.17 -23.75 17.11
N ILE A 506 -31.04 -23.64 15.79
CA ILE A 506 -29.86 -23.99 15.03
C ILE A 506 -29.26 -22.65 14.56
N GLY A 507 -28.23 -22.18 15.29
CA GLY A 507 -27.52 -20.91 15.08
C GLY A 507 -27.51 -19.94 16.29
N SER A 508 -26.31 -19.44 16.65
CA SER A 508 -25.93 -18.44 17.69
C SER A 508 -26.05 -18.85 19.17
N THR A 509 -24.89 -18.90 19.86
CA THR A 509 -24.73 -18.86 21.32
C THR A 509 -23.65 -17.84 21.67
N ASP A 510 -23.99 -16.81 22.45
CA ASP A 510 -23.06 -16.13 23.34
C ASP A 510 -23.61 -16.23 24.77
N GLY A 511 -22.71 -16.62 25.67
CA GLY A 511 -22.93 -16.72 27.09
C GLY A 511 -22.76 -15.37 27.80
N GLU A 512 -23.55 -15.23 28.86
CA GLU A 512 -23.37 -14.39 30.06
C GLU A 512 -23.22 -12.86 29.94
N SER A 513 -24.23 -12.22 30.57
CA SER A 513 -24.46 -10.79 30.80
C SER A 513 -23.57 -10.19 31.89
N ARG A 514 -23.07 -8.94 31.72
CA ARG A 514 -22.80 -7.98 32.82
C ARG A 514 -22.46 -6.54 32.37
N THR A 515 -22.85 -5.60 33.24
CA THR A 515 -22.88 -4.12 33.14
C THR A 515 -21.63 -3.44 33.74
N ILE A 516 -21.20 -2.26 33.25
CA ILE A 516 -20.07 -1.43 33.76
C ILE A 516 -20.53 0.01 34.08
N SER A 517 -19.93 0.66 35.09
CA SER A 517 -20.04 2.10 35.38
C SER A 517 -18.67 2.73 35.75
N SER A 518 -18.42 3.94 35.26
CA SER A 518 -17.19 4.77 35.33
C SER A 518 -17.22 5.89 36.39
N ASN A 519 -16.06 6.49 36.70
CA ASN A 519 -15.90 7.97 36.78
C ASN A 519 -14.45 8.45 37.05
N ASP A 520 -14.11 9.53 36.34
CA ASP A 520 -12.87 10.34 36.33
C ASP A 520 -12.83 11.47 37.39
N GLY A 521 -11.67 12.13 37.53
CA GLY A 521 -11.56 13.48 38.12
C GLY A 521 -10.12 14.02 38.21
N SER A 522 -9.91 15.20 37.61
CA SER A 522 -8.67 15.89 37.18
C SER A 522 -8.08 16.94 38.14
N SER A 523 -6.88 17.47 37.82
CA SER A 523 -6.55 18.90 37.58
C SER A 523 -5.14 19.36 38.04
N GLU A 524 -4.51 20.22 37.21
CA GLU A 524 -3.26 20.98 37.39
C GLU A 524 -3.51 22.51 37.31
N GLY A 525 -2.54 23.33 37.73
CA GLY A 525 -2.37 24.80 37.52
C GLY A 525 -1.01 25.24 38.12
N GLU A 526 -0.33 26.36 37.84
CA GLU A 526 -0.42 27.61 37.04
C GLU A 526 1.01 28.27 37.04
N ASP A 527 1.30 29.25 36.16
CA ASP A 527 1.80 30.62 36.51
C ASP A 527 2.33 31.43 35.28
N GLU A 528 1.88 32.69 35.12
CA GLU A 528 2.25 33.65 34.04
C GLU A 528 2.52 35.07 34.58
N ASP A 529 3.68 35.68 34.29
CA ASP A 529 3.87 37.14 34.36
C ASP A 529 5.16 37.56 33.61
N HIS A 530 5.05 38.11 32.38
CA HIS A 530 6.08 38.85 31.57
C HIS A 530 5.79 38.93 30.03
N ARG A 531 4.61 38.52 29.56
CA ARG A 531 4.35 38.15 28.14
C ARG A 531 4.37 39.28 27.08
N TRP A 532 4.21 40.57 27.41
CA TRP A 532 3.97 41.62 26.39
C TRP A 532 5.23 42.09 25.66
N GLU A 533 6.38 42.09 26.33
CA GLU A 533 7.67 42.42 25.68
C GLU A 533 8.03 41.36 24.64
N ASP A 534 7.70 40.10 24.91
CA ASP A 534 7.90 39.00 23.99
C ASP A 534 6.93 39.09 22.80
N ALA A 535 5.68 39.48 23.02
CA ALA A 535 4.73 39.76 21.94
C ALA A 535 5.20 40.89 21.00
N LYS A 536 5.82 41.95 21.56
CA LYS A 536 6.41 43.03 20.75
C LYS A 536 7.63 42.57 19.93
N LYS A 537 8.49 41.71 20.50
CA LYS A 537 9.60 41.08 19.77
C LYS A 537 9.08 40.19 18.65
N LEU A 538 8.03 39.43 18.88
CA LEU A 538 7.37 38.60 17.86
C LEU A 538 6.85 39.43 16.68
N LEU A 539 6.20 40.57 16.94
CA LEU A 539 5.77 41.49 15.87
C LEU A 539 6.93 42.03 15.05
N THR A 540 8.01 42.43 15.71
CA THR A 540 9.23 42.92 15.04
C THR A 540 9.82 41.82 14.15
N LYS A 541 9.93 40.60 14.68
CA LYS A 541 10.44 39.44 13.94
C LYS A 541 9.56 39.09 12.73
N SER A 542 8.23 39.16 12.89
CA SER A 542 7.29 38.88 11.80
C SER A 542 7.43 39.87 10.64
N ILE A 543 7.61 41.15 10.95
CA ILE A 543 7.88 42.20 9.95
C ILE A 543 9.19 41.93 9.20
N GLU A 544 10.26 41.56 9.91
CA GLU A 544 11.55 41.26 9.31
C GLU A 544 11.49 40.03 8.42
N ASN A 545 10.84 38.96 8.87
CA ASN A 545 10.68 37.73 8.10
C ASN A 545 9.91 37.99 6.79
N ILE A 546 8.75 38.64 6.85
CA ILE A 546 7.93 38.90 5.65
C ILE A 546 8.70 39.81 4.68
N LYS A 547 9.45 40.81 5.16
CA LYS A 547 10.33 41.62 4.32
C LYS A 547 11.38 40.80 3.58
N VAL A 548 12.00 39.84 4.27
CA VAL A 548 12.98 38.95 3.64
C VAL A 548 12.29 38.07 2.59
N GLU A 549 11.15 37.48 2.93
CA GLU A 549 10.42 36.55 2.07
C GLU A 549 9.89 37.22 0.78
N ILE A 550 9.35 38.44 0.84
CA ILE A 550 8.89 39.17 -0.37
C ILE A 550 10.04 39.69 -1.26
N ASP A 551 11.26 39.63 -0.76
CA ASP A 551 12.49 39.96 -1.48
C ASP A 551 13.27 38.72 -1.93
N GLU A 552 12.88 37.52 -1.48
CA GLU A 552 13.48 36.27 -1.95
C GLU A 552 13.10 36.03 -3.42
N GLU A 553 14.10 35.69 -4.24
CA GLU A 553 13.95 35.53 -5.70
C GLU A 553 12.87 34.50 -6.08
N SER A 554 12.74 33.43 -5.30
CA SER A 554 11.72 32.38 -5.43
C SER A 554 10.29 32.88 -5.22
N THR A 555 10.11 33.92 -4.39
CA THR A 555 8.82 34.53 -4.04
C THR A 555 8.52 35.72 -4.95
N VAL A 556 9.54 36.51 -5.30
CA VAL A 556 9.44 37.63 -6.25
C VAL A 556 8.98 37.17 -7.63
N LEU A 557 9.37 35.97 -8.07
CA LEU A 557 8.88 35.37 -9.32
C LEU A 557 7.38 35.00 -9.28
N LYS A 558 6.78 34.95 -8.09
CA LYS A 558 5.39 34.53 -7.84
C LYS A 558 4.47 35.72 -7.53
N LEU A 559 5.00 36.78 -6.89
CA LEU A 559 4.24 37.98 -6.52
C LEU A 559 4.05 38.95 -7.68
N SER A 560 2.84 39.47 -7.86
CA SER A 560 2.64 40.62 -8.73
C SER A 560 3.26 41.88 -8.12
N SER A 561 3.63 42.85 -8.96
CA SER A 561 4.14 44.15 -8.50
C SER A 561 3.14 44.89 -7.60
N TRP A 562 1.84 44.60 -7.76
CA TRP A 562 0.76 45.15 -6.94
C TRP A 562 0.67 44.47 -5.57
N ASP A 563 0.76 43.14 -5.53
CA ASP A 563 0.68 42.37 -4.29
C ASP A 563 1.88 42.64 -3.38
N LYS A 564 3.09 42.68 -3.95
CA LYS A 564 4.30 43.07 -3.21
C LYS A 564 4.15 44.45 -2.58
N LYS A 565 3.67 45.43 -3.37
CA LYS A 565 3.44 46.79 -2.89
C LYS A 565 2.40 46.84 -1.76
N THR A 566 1.34 46.04 -1.86
CA THR A 566 0.30 45.95 -0.84
C THR A 566 0.86 45.45 0.50
N ILE A 567 1.73 44.44 0.46
CA ILE A 567 2.41 43.92 1.66
C ILE A 567 3.37 44.96 2.25
N GLU A 568 4.15 45.65 1.39
CA GLU A 568 5.08 46.71 1.81
C GLU A 568 4.35 47.88 2.50
N GLU A 569 3.21 48.32 1.96
CA GLU A 569 2.38 49.39 2.54
C GLU A 569 1.82 48.99 3.93
N GLU A 570 1.38 47.75 4.11
CA GLU A 570 0.91 47.26 5.41
C GLU A 570 2.06 47.17 6.43
N ILE A 571 3.24 46.70 6.02
CA ILE A 571 4.43 46.69 6.89
C ILE A 571 4.76 48.12 7.34
N GLU A 572 4.74 49.10 6.44
CA GLU A 572 4.96 50.50 6.79
C GLU A 572 3.93 51.02 7.79
N SER A 573 2.66 50.65 7.61
CA SER A 573 1.56 50.96 8.54
C SER A 573 1.81 50.40 9.95
N VAL A 574 2.17 49.12 10.05
CA VAL A 574 2.45 48.44 11.34
C VAL A 574 3.69 49.02 12.02
N VAL A 575 4.77 49.29 11.28
CA VAL A 575 6.00 49.92 11.83
C VAL A 575 5.68 51.32 12.36
N LYS A 576 4.87 52.10 11.64
CA LYS A 576 4.44 53.43 12.09
C LYS A 576 3.55 53.35 13.34
N TRP A 577 2.70 52.33 13.45
CA TRP A 577 1.93 52.07 14.67
C TRP A 577 2.84 51.74 15.86
N MET A 578 3.81 50.84 15.68
CA MET A 578 4.77 50.47 16.73
C MET A 578 5.58 51.67 17.25
N GLY A 579 5.98 52.58 16.36
CA GLY A 579 6.74 53.77 16.72
C GLY A 579 5.93 54.82 17.50
N ASN A 580 4.59 54.82 17.37
CA ASN A 580 3.69 55.77 18.00
C ASN A 580 2.87 55.17 19.17
N SER A 581 2.89 53.85 19.34
CA SER A 581 2.09 53.14 20.35
C SER A 581 2.75 53.15 21.74
N SER A 582 1.93 53.35 22.78
CA SER A 582 2.31 53.22 24.20
C SER A 582 1.70 51.99 24.88
N SER A 583 1.17 51.03 24.10
CA SER A 583 0.51 49.85 24.64
C SER A 583 1.47 48.88 25.33
N THR A 584 1.02 48.32 26.46
CA THR A 584 1.68 47.26 27.24
C THR A 584 0.83 45.98 27.29
N LYS A 585 -0.21 45.87 26.44
CA LYS A 585 -1.09 44.70 26.36
C LYS A 585 -0.57 43.72 25.31
N VAL A 586 -0.45 42.44 25.66
CA VAL A 586 -0.03 41.37 24.73
C VAL A 586 -0.93 41.35 23.50
N GLU A 587 -2.24 41.47 23.73
CA GLU A 587 -3.28 41.34 22.71
C GLU A 587 -3.12 42.36 21.59
N ASP A 588 -2.75 43.61 21.91
CA ASP A 588 -2.60 44.67 20.92
C ASP A 588 -1.45 44.38 19.94
N PHE A 589 -0.36 43.76 20.42
CA PHE A 589 0.75 43.34 19.55
C PHE A 589 0.39 42.07 18.77
N MET A 590 -0.29 41.12 19.39
CA MET A 590 -0.70 39.86 18.74
C MET A 590 -1.71 40.10 17.63
N VAL A 591 -2.65 41.04 17.79
CA VAL A 591 -3.57 41.45 16.72
C VAL A 591 -2.80 41.98 15.51
N LYS A 592 -1.75 42.79 15.72
CA LYS A 592 -0.92 43.31 14.62
C LYS A 592 -0.08 42.23 13.94
N VAL A 593 0.39 41.24 14.69
CA VAL A 593 1.04 40.04 14.11
C VAL A 593 0.04 39.32 13.20
N GLU A 594 -1.15 39.05 13.74
CA GLU A 594 -2.18 38.30 13.04
C GLU A 594 -2.68 39.03 11.78
N GLU A 595 -2.91 40.34 11.83
CA GLU A 595 -3.31 41.15 10.67
C GLU A 595 -2.26 41.07 9.54
N LEU A 596 -0.98 41.23 9.88
CA LEU A 596 0.12 41.22 8.91
C LEU A 596 0.33 39.81 8.32
N GLU A 597 0.39 38.78 9.18
CA GLU A 597 0.52 37.39 8.74
C GLU A 597 -0.68 36.94 7.91
N ASN A 598 -1.91 37.34 8.28
CA ASN A 598 -3.11 37.00 7.52
C ASN A 598 -3.10 37.63 6.13
N LEU A 599 -2.74 38.91 6.00
CA LEU A 599 -2.66 39.58 4.69
C LEU A 599 -1.65 38.87 3.78
N TYR A 600 -0.45 38.61 4.30
CA TYR A 600 0.59 37.89 3.57
C TYR A 600 0.10 36.50 3.14
N ASN A 601 -0.44 35.72 4.07
CA ASN A 601 -0.94 34.37 3.82
C ASN A 601 -2.17 34.33 2.90
N GLU A 602 -3.01 35.38 2.87
CA GLU A 602 -4.13 35.49 1.94
C GLU A 602 -3.66 35.72 0.51
N ILE A 603 -2.70 36.63 0.31
CA ILE A 603 -2.09 36.91 -0.99
C ILE A 603 -1.37 35.66 -1.50
N MET A 604 -0.54 35.04 -0.67
CA MET A 604 0.19 33.82 -1.05
C MET A 604 -0.77 32.66 -1.31
N GLY A 605 -1.81 32.49 -0.48
CA GLY A 605 -2.83 31.47 -0.67
C GLY A 605 -3.59 31.61 -1.99
N LYS A 606 -3.92 32.85 -2.43
CA LYS A 606 -4.51 33.09 -3.75
C LYS A 606 -3.56 32.66 -4.88
N ILE A 607 -2.30 33.06 -4.81
CA ILE A 607 -1.27 32.68 -5.80
C ILE A 607 -1.13 31.15 -5.88
N TYR A 608 -1.10 30.45 -4.74
CA TYR A 608 -1.00 29.00 -4.72
C TYR A 608 -2.28 28.30 -5.18
N SER A 609 -3.45 28.86 -4.91
CA SER A 609 -4.72 28.33 -5.41
C SER A 609 -4.83 28.38 -6.94
N GLU A 610 -4.19 29.38 -7.59
CA GLU A 610 -4.09 29.47 -9.06
C GLU A 610 -3.10 28.45 -9.65
N LEU A 611 -2.16 27.94 -8.84
CA LEU A 611 -1.16 26.95 -9.25
C LEU A 611 -1.67 25.50 -9.21
N GLY A 612 -2.85 25.26 -8.64
CA GLY A 612 -3.55 23.96 -8.61
C GLY A 612 -3.32 23.18 -7.32
N THR A 613 -3.54 21.86 -7.38
CA THR A 613 -3.43 20.96 -6.22
C THR A 613 -1.98 20.84 -5.73
N ALA A 614 -1.78 20.95 -4.42
CA ALA A 614 -0.50 20.69 -3.76
C ALA A 614 -0.44 19.28 -3.18
N ILE A 615 0.74 18.68 -3.27
CA ILE A 615 1.03 17.36 -2.71
C ILE A 615 2.12 17.45 -1.63
N GLY A 616 2.06 16.57 -0.63
CA GLY A 616 3.16 16.32 0.30
C GLY A 616 3.98 15.15 -0.18
N ILE A 617 5.30 15.30 -0.32
CA ILE A 617 6.20 14.24 -0.78
C ILE A 617 7.17 13.86 0.34
N ASP A 618 7.15 12.59 0.72
CA ASP A 618 8.26 11.96 1.40
C ASP A 618 9.28 11.43 0.39
N PHE A 619 10.41 12.12 0.22
CA PHE A 619 11.49 11.67 -0.66
C PHE A 619 12.45 10.78 0.11
N GLY A 620 12.06 9.53 0.40
CA GLY A 620 12.88 8.63 1.19
C GLY A 620 14.04 7.98 0.42
N THR A 621 15.06 7.51 1.15
CA THR A 621 16.27 6.89 0.56
C THR A 621 15.98 5.58 -0.16
N THR A 622 15.04 4.79 0.34
CA THR A 622 14.71 3.46 -0.19
C THR A 622 13.34 3.44 -0.86
N TYR A 623 12.36 4.12 -0.27
CA TYR A 623 11.02 4.30 -0.80
C TYR A 623 10.64 5.76 -0.69
N SER A 624 9.88 6.26 -1.65
CA SER A 624 9.26 7.58 -1.64
C SER A 624 7.74 7.40 -1.51
N CYS A 625 7.05 8.36 -0.90
CA CYS A 625 5.61 8.36 -0.70
C CYS A 625 5.06 9.76 -1.01
N ALA A 626 3.82 9.86 -1.48
CA ALA A 626 3.15 11.14 -1.69
C ALA A 626 1.73 11.10 -1.15
N GLY A 627 1.26 12.24 -0.65
CA GLY A 627 -0.12 12.44 -0.24
C GLY A 627 -0.71 13.72 -0.83
N VAL A 628 -2.03 13.78 -0.85
CA VAL A 628 -2.81 14.93 -1.29
C VAL A 628 -3.92 15.23 -0.29
N TRP A 629 -4.27 16.50 -0.15
CA TRP A 629 -5.40 16.91 0.68
C TRP A 629 -6.68 16.96 -0.16
N VAL A 630 -7.61 16.06 0.11
CA VAL A 630 -8.90 15.92 -0.60
C VAL A 630 -10.00 15.79 0.44
N ASP A 631 -11.16 16.41 0.22
CA ASP A 631 -12.36 16.29 1.07
C ASP A 631 -12.08 16.37 2.58
N ASP A 632 -11.33 17.41 2.98
CA ASP A 632 -10.96 17.72 4.37
C ASP A 632 -10.14 16.65 5.12
N HIS A 633 -9.46 15.75 4.40
CA HIS A 633 -8.52 14.80 4.98
C HIS A 633 -7.28 14.62 4.09
N VAL A 634 -6.29 13.90 4.64
CA VAL A 634 -5.10 13.50 3.89
C VAL A 634 -5.35 12.14 3.26
N GLU A 635 -5.05 12.04 1.98
CA GLU A 635 -5.12 10.81 1.20
C GLU A 635 -3.71 10.46 0.71
N ILE A 636 -3.23 9.26 1.04
CA ILE A 636 -1.94 8.76 0.56
C ILE A 636 -2.13 8.16 -0.84
N ILE A 637 -1.36 8.67 -1.79
CA ILE A 637 -1.51 8.33 -3.21
C ILE A 637 -0.95 6.94 -3.47
N SER A 638 -1.78 6.07 -4.05
CA SER A 638 -1.36 4.76 -4.55
C SER A 638 -1.07 4.81 -6.06
N ASP A 639 -0.13 3.98 -6.51
CA ASP A 639 0.10 3.74 -7.94
C ASP A 639 -0.97 2.82 -8.57
N GLU A 640 -0.82 2.53 -9.87
CA GLU A 640 -1.73 1.67 -10.65
C GLU A 640 -1.79 0.21 -10.15
N GLN A 641 -0.87 -0.21 -9.29
CA GLN A 641 -0.82 -1.54 -8.68
C GLN A 641 -1.35 -1.53 -7.23
N GLY A 642 -1.81 -0.38 -6.74
CA GLY A 642 -2.29 -0.17 -5.38
C GLY A 642 -1.18 0.04 -4.35
N SER A 643 0.08 0.23 -4.77
CA SER A 643 1.19 0.48 -3.84
C SER A 643 1.20 1.95 -3.43
N ARG A 644 1.22 2.21 -2.10
CA ARG A 644 1.29 3.55 -1.51
C ARG A 644 2.71 4.10 -1.35
N THR A 645 3.71 3.29 -1.68
CA THR A 645 5.12 3.68 -1.67
C THR A 645 5.80 3.22 -2.96
N MET A 646 6.74 4.01 -3.46
CA MET A 646 7.48 3.72 -4.67
C MET A 646 8.98 3.55 -4.34
N PRO A 647 9.66 2.48 -4.78
CA PRO A 647 11.10 2.36 -4.61
C PRO A 647 11.87 3.56 -5.19
N SER A 648 12.78 4.16 -4.41
CA SER A 648 13.62 5.28 -4.84
C SER A 648 14.80 4.80 -5.68
N CYS A 649 14.52 4.24 -6.86
CA CYS A 649 15.53 3.73 -7.78
C CYS A 649 15.24 4.01 -9.25
N VAL A 650 16.31 4.16 -10.03
CA VAL A 650 16.28 4.46 -11.46
C VAL A 650 17.21 3.51 -12.19
N ALA A 651 16.76 2.89 -13.28
CA ALA A 651 17.59 2.05 -14.12
C ALA A 651 17.70 2.57 -15.54
N PHE A 652 18.87 2.40 -16.13
CA PHE A 652 19.15 2.73 -17.52
C PHE A 652 19.38 1.43 -18.30
N THR A 653 18.66 1.28 -19.40
CA THR A 653 18.80 0.15 -20.33
C THR A 653 19.26 0.65 -21.70
N ASP A 654 19.43 -0.24 -22.66
CA ASP A 654 19.76 0.18 -24.04
C ASP A 654 18.62 0.94 -24.72
N ASN A 655 17.39 0.88 -24.20
CA ASN A 655 16.21 1.43 -24.87
C ASN A 655 15.49 2.49 -24.06
N GLU A 656 15.39 2.30 -22.74
CA GLU A 656 14.52 3.08 -21.86
C GLU A 656 15.12 3.32 -20.47
N ARG A 657 14.48 4.23 -19.74
CA ARG A 657 14.74 4.49 -18.33
C ARG A 657 13.59 3.96 -17.51
N LEU A 658 13.90 3.14 -16.53
CA LEU A 658 12.92 2.56 -15.61
C LEU A 658 13.01 3.27 -14.27
N VAL A 659 11.89 3.41 -13.57
CA VAL A 659 11.80 4.09 -12.26
C VAL A 659 10.89 3.26 -11.36
N GLY A 660 11.17 3.23 -10.05
CA GLY A 660 10.34 2.51 -9.08
C GLY A 660 10.49 1.00 -9.20
N ASP A 661 9.39 0.27 -9.08
CA ASP A 661 9.38 -1.20 -9.07
C ASP A 661 9.98 -1.81 -10.33
N THR A 662 9.73 -1.22 -11.50
CA THR A 662 10.31 -1.69 -12.76
C THR A 662 11.84 -1.65 -12.73
N ALA A 663 12.44 -0.58 -12.22
CA ALA A 663 13.88 -0.48 -12.02
C ALA A 663 14.39 -1.47 -10.98
N ARG A 664 13.67 -1.62 -9.86
CA ARG A 664 14.03 -2.54 -8.77
C ARG A 664 14.06 -4.00 -9.23
N GLN A 665 13.06 -4.42 -9.99
CA GLN A 665 12.90 -5.79 -10.49
C GLN A 665 14.07 -6.23 -11.39
N GLN A 666 14.53 -5.38 -12.31
CA GLN A 666 15.63 -5.73 -13.21
C GLN A 666 17.03 -5.53 -12.62
N SER A 667 17.13 -5.02 -11.38
CA SER A 667 18.43 -4.75 -10.72
C SER A 667 19.34 -5.97 -10.56
N LEU A 668 18.78 -7.18 -10.52
CA LEU A 668 19.55 -8.43 -10.45
C LEU A 668 20.25 -8.79 -11.76
N MET A 669 19.75 -8.28 -12.89
CA MET A 669 20.30 -8.50 -14.23
C MET A 669 21.13 -7.32 -14.71
N ASN A 670 20.87 -6.12 -14.20
CA ASN A 670 21.51 -4.87 -14.58
C ASN A 670 22.03 -4.05 -13.37
N PRO A 671 22.86 -4.63 -12.48
CA PRO A 671 23.21 -4.02 -11.21
C PRO A 671 24.06 -2.74 -11.32
N THR A 672 24.81 -2.57 -12.41
CA THR A 672 25.72 -1.42 -12.62
C THR A 672 25.02 -0.20 -13.20
N ASN A 673 23.87 -0.38 -13.87
CA ASN A 673 23.07 0.72 -14.42
C ASN A 673 21.76 0.93 -13.65
N THR A 674 21.62 0.32 -12.46
CA THR A 674 20.45 0.51 -11.58
C THR A 674 20.86 1.24 -10.31
N ILE A 675 20.44 2.49 -10.22
CA ILE A 675 20.81 3.44 -9.18
C ILE A 675 19.82 3.32 -8.02
N PHE A 676 20.36 3.15 -6.81
CA PHE A 676 19.63 3.16 -5.55
C PHE A 676 20.21 4.24 -4.64
N SER A 677 19.43 4.68 -3.65
CA SER A 677 19.95 5.44 -2.52
C SER A 677 20.66 6.75 -2.91
N VAL A 678 20.20 7.39 -3.99
CA VAL A 678 20.75 8.64 -4.52
C VAL A 678 20.78 9.76 -3.48
N LYS A 679 19.84 9.75 -2.51
CA LYS A 679 19.78 10.70 -1.40
C LYS A 679 21.09 10.80 -0.60
N HIS A 680 21.90 9.74 -0.55
CA HIS A 680 23.23 9.77 0.09
C HIS A 680 24.31 10.52 -0.71
N LEU A 681 24.10 10.76 -2.00
CA LEU A 681 25.06 11.43 -2.89
C LEU A 681 24.78 12.93 -3.05
N ILE A 682 23.56 13.37 -2.77
CA ILE A 682 23.09 14.74 -3.02
C ILE A 682 23.93 15.77 -2.25
N ALA A 683 24.39 16.80 -2.98
CA ALA A 683 25.16 17.93 -2.46
C ALA A 683 26.33 17.58 -1.52
N ARG A 684 27.01 16.46 -1.78
CA ARG A 684 28.24 16.05 -1.08
C ARG A 684 29.42 16.07 -2.03
N ASN A 685 30.62 16.08 -1.46
CA ASN A 685 31.85 15.95 -2.24
C ASN A 685 32.23 14.47 -2.39
N TYR A 686 32.74 14.10 -3.56
CA TYR A 686 33.23 12.76 -3.86
C TYR A 686 34.36 12.37 -2.90
N SER A 687 35.29 13.30 -2.61
CA SER A 687 36.38 13.04 -1.66
C SER A 687 35.87 12.67 -0.27
N GLU A 688 34.81 13.31 0.24
CA GLU A 688 34.18 12.98 1.52
C GLU A 688 33.58 11.57 1.51
N LEU A 689 32.90 11.20 0.42
CA LEU A 689 32.26 9.89 0.26
C LEU A 689 33.28 8.74 0.07
N SER A 690 34.40 9.03 -0.59
CA SER A 690 35.43 8.03 -0.94
C SER A 690 36.24 7.53 0.25
N ILE A 691 36.41 8.36 1.29
CA ILE A 691 37.17 8.04 2.50
C ILE A 691 36.43 7.01 3.38
N GLY A 692 35.10 6.96 3.29
CA GLY A 692 34.23 6.17 4.19
C GLY A 692 33.92 4.72 3.79
N SER A 693 34.61 4.11 2.80
CA SER A 693 34.36 2.74 2.27
C SER A 693 32.98 2.46 1.63
N ASN A 694 31.97 3.32 1.82
CA ASN A 694 30.60 3.13 1.36
C ASN A 694 30.48 2.96 -0.18
N LEU A 695 31.25 3.74 -0.95
CA LEU A 695 31.27 3.64 -2.42
C LEU A 695 31.87 2.32 -2.94
N LYS A 696 32.86 1.76 -2.24
CA LYS A 696 33.57 0.53 -2.65
C LYS A 696 32.70 -0.73 -2.58
N SER A 697 31.64 -0.69 -1.78
CA SER A 697 30.68 -1.80 -1.62
C SER A 697 29.46 -1.69 -2.55
N SER A 698 29.33 -0.59 -3.29
CA SER A 698 28.17 -0.36 -4.17
C SER A 698 28.38 -1.04 -5.54
N SER A 699 27.31 -1.53 -6.15
CA SER A 699 27.35 -2.03 -7.54
C SER A 699 27.47 -0.89 -8.58
N LEU A 700 27.45 0.37 -8.13
CA LEU A 700 27.43 1.56 -8.95
C LEU A 700 28.83 2.12 -9.20
N MET A 701 29.03 2.68 -10.39
CA MET A 701 30.24 3.42 -10.73
C MET A 701 30.03 4.91 -10.44
N VAL A 702 30.55 5.37 -9.31
CA VAL A 702 30.56 6.80 -8.94
C VAL A 702 31.97 7.33 -9.11
N ILE A 703 32.12 8.48 -9.78
CA ILE A 703 33.40 9.14 -10.05
C ILE A 703 33.30 10.63 -9.68
N PRO A 704 34.43 11.33 -9.41
CA PRO A 704 34.40 12.78 -9.25
C PRO A 704 34.27 13.47 -10.61
N ASP A 705 33.60 14.62 -10.64
CA ASP A 705 33.70 15.58 -11.73
C ASP A 705 34.84 16.59 -11.50
N GLU A 706 34.88 17.67 -12.30
CA GLU A 706 35.90 18.71 -12.21
C GLU A 706 35.87 19.51 -10.90
N ASP A 707 34.71 19.53 -10.22
CA ASP A 707 34.47 20.26 -8.97
C ASP A 707 34.43 19.33 -7.74
N ASP A 708 34.92 18.10 -7.86
CA ASP A 708 34.86 17.05 -6.83
C ASP A 708 33.42 16.65 -6.43
N ARG A 709 32.43 16.85 -7.31
CA ARG A 709 31.06 16.35 -7.12
C ARG A 709 30.96 14.87 -7.53
N PRO A 710 30.23 14.03 -6.79
CA PRO A 710 30.03 12.63 -7.17
C PRO A 710 29.06 12.52 -8.35
N VAL A 711 29.53 12.01 -9.48
CA VAL A 711 28.67 11.71 -10.64
C VAL A 711 28.54 10.21 -10.83
N VAL A 712 27.32 9.76 -11.10
CA VAL A 712 27.03 8.36 -11.38
C VAL A 712 27.20 8.10 -12.87
N GLN A 713 28.07 7.15 -13.21
CA GLN A 713 28.33 6.73 -14.58
C GLN A 713 27.48 5.52 -14.93
N VAL A 714 26.69 5.62 -16.01
CA VAL A 714 25.82 4.56 -16.53
C VAL A 714 25.97 4.42 -18.03
N GLN A 715 25.62 3.25 -18.57
CA GLN A 715 25.44 3.02 -19.99
C GLN A 715 23.97 3.20 -20.36
N TYR A 716 23.70 4.04 -21.36
CA TYR A 716 22.36 4.32 -21.86
C TYR A 716 22.39 4.48 -23.37
N LYS A 717 21.58 3.69 -24.09
CA LYS A 717 21.54 3.68 -25.57
C LYS A 717 22.93 3.51 -26.21
N GLY A 718 23.73 2.58 -25.68
CA GLY A 718 25.10 2.30 -26.14
C GLY A 718 26.11 3.43 -25.92
N LYS A 719 25.76 4.45 -25.12
CA LYS A 719 26.64 5.57 -24.77
C LYS A 719 26.80 5.68 -23.27
N GLU A 720 28.01 6.05 -22.87
CA GLU A 720 28.28 6.43 -21.49
C GLU A 720 27.60 7.76 -21.16
N LYS A 721 26.95 7.80 -20.00
CA LYS A 721 26.31 8.98 -19.42
C LYS A 721 26.84 9.21 -18.01
N LYS A 722 27.16 10.46 -17.70
CA LYS A 722 27.52 10.92 -16.36
C LYS A 722 26.35 11.76 -15.84
N LEU A 723 25.79 11.36 -14.71
CA LEU A 723 24.58 11.95 -14.15
C LEU A 723 24.91 12.48 -12.76
N VAL A 724 24.57 13.75 -12.51
CA VAL A 724 24.63 14.33 -11.17
C VAL A 724 23.49 13.78 -10.30
N PRO A 725 23.65 13.69 -8.97
CA PRO A 725 22.64 13.14 -8.06
C PRO A 725 21.28 13.85 -8.16
N GLU A 726 21.27 15.17 -8.34
CA GLU A 726 20.07 16.00 -8.49
C GLU A 726 19.28 15.62 -9.75
N GLN A 727 19.98 15.30 -10.84
CA GLN A 727 19.35 14.82 -12.07
C GLN A 727 18.67 13.47 -11.85
N ILE A 728 19.28 12.56 -11.09
CA ILE A 728 18.68 11.26 -10.79
C ILE A 728 17.48 11.43 -9.83
N ALA A 729 17.60 12.29 -8.81
CA ALA A 729 16.49 12.63 -7.92
C ALA A 729 15.32 13.26 -8.68
N SER A 730 15.59 14.12 -9.67
CA SER A 730 14.55 14.72 -10.51
C SER A 730 13.75 13.68 -11.30
N ILE A 731 14.37 12.57 -11.72
CA ILE A 731 13.68 11.47 -12.41
C ILE A 731 12.70 10.79 -11.44
N ILE A 732 13.07 10.65 -10.16
CA ILE A 732 12.20 10.08 -9.11
C ILE A 732 11.04 11.05 -8.81
N PHE A 733 11.33 12.34 -8.59
CA PHE A 733 10.29 13.37 -8.39
C PHE A 733 9.32 13.45 -9.56
N ARG A 734 9.81 13.36 -10.80
CA ARG A 734 8.96 13.33 -11.98
C ARG A 734 8.01 12.14 -11.95
N LYS A 735 8.49 10.94 -11.60
CA LYS A 735 7.62 9.76 -11.50
C LYS A 735 6.58 9.89 -10.37
N MET A 736 6.97 10.44 -9.22
CA MET A 736 6.02 10.75 -8.13
C MET A 736 4.95 11.75 -8.56
N LYS A 737 5.35 12.79 -9.30
CA LYS A 737 4.44 13.76 -9.91
C LYS A 737 3.48 13.07 -10.88
N GLU A 738 3.98 12.25 -11.82
CA GLU A 738 3.15 11.51 -12.79
C GLU A 738 2.11 10.62 -12.07
N ILE A 739 2.52 9.87 -11.05
CA ILE A 739 1.61 9.05 -10.23
C ILE A 739 0.54 9.93 -9.58
N SER A 740 0.93 11.08 -9.02
CA SER A 740 0.01 12.03 -8.39
C SER A 740 -0.95 12.67 -9.38
N GLU A 741 -0.50 13.01 -10.60
CA GLU A 741 -1.32 13.60 -11.66
C GLU A 741 -2.38 12.62 -12.18
N VAL A 742 -2.03 11.34 -12.30
CA VAL A 742 -2.98 10.27 -12.63
C VAL A 742 -4.05 10.15 -11.54
N TYR A 743 -3.65 10.20 -10.27
CA TYR A 743 -4.55 10.10 -9.13
C TYR A 743 -5.54 11.27 -9.05
N VAL A 744 -5.02 12.50 -9.03
CA VAL A 744 -5.80 13.73 -8.86
C VAL A 744 -6.53 14.12 -10.17
N ARG A 745 -6.20 13.48 -11.30
CA ARG A 745 -6.73 13.78 -12.63
C ARG A 745 -6.51 15.24 -13.06
N SER A 746 -5.41 15.83 -12.61
CA SER A 746 -5.02 17.21 -12.93
C SER A 746 -3.51 17.39 -12.85
N THR A 747 -2.98 18.46 -13.43
CA THR A 747 -1.54 18.77 -13.38
C THR A 747 -1.11 19.19 -11.98
N VAL A 748 -0.04 18.59 -11.47
CA VAL A 748 0.53 18.90 -10.16
C VAL A 748 1.78 19.76 -10.35
N LYS A 749 1.78 20.95 -9.78
CA LYS A 749 2.88 21.93 -9.97
C LYS A 749 3.57 22.33 -8.69
N ILE A 750 2.99 22.06 -7.53
CA ILE A 750 3.47 22.53 -6.24
C ILE A 750 3.53 21.38 -5.24
N ALA A 751 4.57 21.36 -4.41
CA ALA A 751 4.76 20.31 -3.42
C ALA A 751 5.41 20.83 -2.14
N VAL A 752 5.12 20.20 -1.01
CA VAL A 752 5.97 20.25 0.20
C VAL A 752 6.82 18.99 0.20
N VAL A 753 8.14 19.12 0.41
CA VAL A 753 9.07 17.99 0.32
C VAL A 753 9.74 17.77 1.68
N SER A 754 9.73 16.52 2.17
CA SER A 754 10.40 16.15 3.42
C SER A 754 11.92 16.00 3.25
N VAL A 755 12.67 16.28 4.31
CA VAL A 755 14.11 16.01 4.40
C VAL A 755 14.52 15.53 5.79
N PRO A 756 15.62 14.76 5.92
CA PRO A 756 16.16 14.39 7.21
C PRO A 756 16.51 15.64 8.01
N SER A 757 16.28 15.62 9.31
CA SER A 757 16.45 16.84 10.13
C SER A 757 17.87 17.38 10.04
N TYR A 758 18.87 16.49 9.94
CA TYR A 758 20.29 16.83 9.83
C TYR A 758 20.72 17.44 8.49
N PHE A 759 19.88 17.44 7.45
CA PHE A 759 20.26 18.01 6.15
C PHE A 759 20.60 19.50 6.27
N GLY A 760 21.75 19.89 5.72
CA GLY A 760 22.23 21.27 5.69
C GLY A 760 21.70 22.05 4.47
N SER A 761 22.04 23.33 4.40
CA SER A 761 21.59 24.27 3.35
C SER A 761 21.76 23.71 1.92
N SER A 762 22.95 23.20 1.60
CA SER A 762 23.27 22.71 0.25
C SER A 762 22.42 21.52 -0.18
N GLN A 763 22.15 20.58 0.74
CA GLN A 763 21.35 19.38 0.46
C GLN A 763 19.87 19.73 0.27
N ARG A 764 19.35 20.67 1.08
CA ARG A 764 17.98 21.19 0.95
C ARG A 764 17.80 21.90 -0.39
N LYS A 765 18.74 22.79 -0.76
CA LYS A 765 18.75 23.47 -2.05
C LYS A 765 18.82 22.50 -3.22
N ALA A 766 19.69 21.49 -3.16
CA ALA A 766 19.81 20.48 -4.21
C ALA A 766 18.52 19.66 -4.40
N LEU A 767 17.75 19.40 -3.34
CA LEU A 767 16.44 18.76 -3.46
C LEU A 767 15.37 19.70 -4.05
N ILE A 768 15.40 20.99 -3.70
CA ILE A 768 14.55 22.01 -4.35
C ILE A 768 14.88 22.07 -5.85
N ASP A 769 16.16 22.09 -6.22
CA ASP A 769 16.60 22.10 -7.61
C ASP A 769 16.15 20.82 -8.33
N ALA A 770 16.28 19.65 -7.70
CA ALA A 770 15.80 18.38 -8.27
C ALA A 770 14.27 18.36 -8.49
N ALA A 771 13.49 18.88 -7.54
CA ALA A 771 12.05 19.04 -7.67
C ALA A 771 11.70 20.03 -8.80
N LEU A 772 12.41 21.15 -8.88
CA LEU A 772 12.24 22.15 -9.93
C LEU A 772 12.56 21.57 -11.32
N ILE A 773 13.63 20.78 -11.43
CA ILE A 773 13.97 20.07 -12.67
C ILE A 773 12.82 19.15 -13.09
N ALA A 774 12.18 18.46 -12.13
CA ALA A 774 11.01 17.61 -12.36
C ALA A 774 9.70 18.40 -12.67
N GLY A 775 9.75 19.73 -12.66
CA GLY A 775 8.59 20.60 -12.88
C GLY A 775 7.66 20.68 -11.66
N LEU A 776 8.20 20.55 -10.45
CA LEU A 776 7.54 20.80 -9.18
C LEU A 776 8.16 22.03 -8.50
N ASN A 777 7.33 23.01 -8.16
CA ASN A 777 7.70 24.14 -7.34
C ASN A 777 7.57 23.75 -5.86
N THR A 778 8.69 23.66 -5.16
CA THR A 778 8.67 23.41 -3.72
C THR A 778 8.10 24.63 -2.98
N LEU A 779 6.99 24.43 -2.26
CA LEU A 779 6.38 25.43 -1.39
C LEU A 779 7.19 25.60 -0.11
N GLN A 780 7.60 24.48 0.47
CA GLN A 780 8.39 24.43 1.68
C GLN A 780 9.16 23.10 1.75
N ILE A 781 10.34 23.14 2.35
CA ILE A 781 11.06 21.96 2.84
C ILE A 781 10.72 21.76 4.31
N ILE A 782 10.25 20.56 4.65
CA ILE A 782 9.91 20.22 6.04
C ILE A 782 10.83 19.11 6.56
N ASN A 783 11.23 19.21 7.82
CA ASN A 783 11.97 18.12 8.46
C ASN A 783 11.06 16.90 8.65
N GLU A 784 11.55 15.71 8.30
CA GLU A 784 10.87 14.41 8.45
C GLU A 784 10.22 14.23 9.85
N PRO A 785 10.95 14.39 10.98
CA PRO A 785 10.34 14.27 12.31
C PRO A 785 9.33 15.37 12.64
N THR A 786 9.47 16.57 12.06
CA THR A 786 8.49 17.65 12.20
C THR A 786 7.19 17.29 11.47
N ALA A 787 7.28 16.72 10.26
CA ALA A 787 6.11 16.21 9.54
C ALA A 787 5.39 15.11 10.34
N VAL A 788 6.13 14.17 10.93
CA VAL A 788 5.55 13.14 11.81
C VAL A 788 4.77 13.76 12.97
N ALA A 789 5.31 14.81 13.60
CA ALA A 789 4.63 15.47 14.71
C ALA A 789 3.34 16.19 14.28
N ILE A 790 3.31 16.74 13.05
CA ILE A 790 2.07 17.28 12.44
C ILE A 790 1.05 16.15 12.23
N ALA A 791 1.47 15.00 11.71
CA ALA A 791 0.58 13.85 11.53
C ALA A 791 0.04 13.35 12.89
N TYR A 792 0.89 13.27 13.91
CA TYR A 792 0.51 12.91 15.28
C TYR A 792 -0.51 13.89 15.87
N TYR A 793 -0.26 15.19 15.72
CA TYR A 793 -1.19 16.22 16.18
C TYR A 793 -2.57 16.03 15.54
N SER A 794 -2.64 15.86 14.22
CA SER A 794 -3.90 15.66 13.49
C SER A 794 -4.70 14.44 13.96
N HIS A 795 -4.05 13.36 14.42
CA HIS A 795 -4.73 12.16 14.90
C HIS A 795 -5.30 12.30 16.32
N LYS A 796 -4.76 13.20 17.15
CA LYS A 796 -5.10 13.33 18.58
C LYS A 796 -6.01 14.51 18.91
N VAL A 797 -6.31 15.38 17.96
CA VAL A 797 -7.04 16.65 18.19
C VAL A 797 -8.55 16.46 18.45
N THR A 798 -9.07 15.24 18.47
CA THR A 798 -10.51 15.01 18.69
C THR A 798 -10.99 14.92 20.13
N THR A 799 -10.13 14.91 21.17
CA THR A 799 -10.65 14.80 22.57
C THR A 799 -9.93 15.55 23.70
N GLU A 800 -8.65 15.95 23.63
CA GLU A 800 -7.93 16.45 24.84
C GLU A 800 -6.83 17.53 24.59
N SER A 801 -6.91 18.30 23.51
CA SER A 801 -5.81 19.17 23.03
C SER A 801 -5.53 20.46 23.84
N SER A 802 -5.97 20.55 25.10
CA SER A 802 -5.63 21.65 26.03
C SER A 802 -4.51 21.30 27.03
N ILE A 803 -4.09 20.03 27.11
CA ILE A 803 -2.97 19.59 27.95
C ILE A 803 -1.70 19.56 27.09
N GLY A 804 -0.69 20.34 27.48
CA GLY A 804 0.60 20.39 26.78
C GLY A 804 1.31 19.04 26.83
N LYS A 805 1.78 18.53 25.69
CA LYS A 805 2.52 17.27 25.56
C LYS A 805 3.95 17.49 25.07
N THR A 806 4.87 16.64 25.49
CA THR A 806 6.23 16.55 24.97
C THR A 806 6.43 15.17 24.37
N VAL A 807 6.62 15.08 23.06
CA VAL A 807 6.77 13.81 22.33
C VAL A 807 8.20 13.64 21.85
N LEU A 808 8.64 12.39 21.72
CA LEU A 808 9.88 12.03 21.05
C LEU A 808 9.56 11.30 19.76
N VAL A 809 10.03 11.85 18.63
CA VAL A 809 10.00 11.18 17.34
C VAL A 809 11.33 10.46 17.15
N PHE A 810 11.28 9.16 16.89
CA PHE A 810 12.43 8.33 16.59
C PHE A 810 12.27 7.76 15.17
N ASP A 811 12.96 8.35 14.20
CA ASP A 811 12.86 8.00 12.79
C ASP A 811 14.12 7.28 12.31
N ILE A 812 14.00 5.99 11.99
CA ILE A 812 15.09 5.23 11.35
C ILE A 812 14.61 4.52 10.08
N GLY A 813 14.68 5.26 8.98
CA GLY A 813 14.44 4.75 7.64
C GLY A 813 15.61 3.94 7.05
N GLY A 814 15.64 3.85 5.71
CA GLY A 814 16.73 3.20 4.98
C GLY A 814 18.04 4.01 4.94
N GLY A 815 17.97 5.33 5.14
CA GLY A 815 19.11 6.23 4.90
C GLY A 815 19.71 6.91 6.12
N TYR A 816 18.90 7.30 7.10
CA TYR A 816 19.33 8.15 8.22
C TYR A 816 18.57 7.75 9.49
N LEU A 817 19.17 8.03 10.64
CA LEU A 817 18.46 8.10 11.92
C LEU A 817 18.28 9.58 12.26
N ASP A 818 17.05 9.98 12.57
CA ASP A 818 16.71 11.27 13.14
C ASP A 818 15.94 11.08 14.44
N VAL A 819 16.30 11.84 15.48
CA VAL A 819 15.60 11.86 16.76
C VAL A 819 15.27 13.30 17.11
N SER A 820 14.00 13.60 17.37
CA SER A 820 13.56 14.95 17.74
C SER A 820 12.67 14.92 18.96
N VAL A 821 12.88 15.89 19.86
CA VAL A 821 12.00 16.15 21.00
C VAL A 821 11.16 17.38 20.67
N ILE A 822 9.83 17.22 20.74
CA ILE A 822 8.87 18.22 20.24
C ILE A 822 7.83 18.48 21.34
N SER A 823 7.65 19.75 21.69
CA SER A 823 6.59 20.19 22.59
C SER A 823 5.37 20.61 21.77
N ILE A 824 4.18 20.18 22.20
CA ILE A 824 2.89 20.42 21.56
C ILE A 824 2.00 21.08 22.60
N CYS A 825 1.64 22.33 22.41
CA CYS A 825 0.77 23.05 23.34
C CYS A 825 -0.10 24.04 22.57
N ASN A 826 -1.43 23.98 22.76
CA ASN A 826 -2.40 24.92 22.17
C ASN A 826 -2.21 25.16 20.66
N GLY A 827 -2.06 24.07 19.89
CA GLY A 827 -1.85 24.15 18.43
C GLY A 827 -0.45 24.64 18.02
N VAL A 828 0.50 24.77 18.94
CA VAL A 828 1.89 25.13 18.65
C VAL A 828 2.79 23.90 18.80
N LEU A 829 3.43 23.50 17.70
CA LEU A 829 4.49 22.50 17.62
C LEU A 829 5.84 23.21 17.70
N LYS A 830 6.60 22.96 18.76
CA LYS A 830 7.94 23.53 18.95
C LYS A 830 8.99 22.42 19.06
N VAL A 831 9.90 22.35 18.09
CA VAL A 831 11.04 21.46 18.15
C VAL A 831 12.02 22.00 19.20
N LEU A 832 12.30 21.20 20.24
CA LEU A 832 13.22 21.56 21.32
C LEU A 832 14.66 21.22 20.97
N ALA A 833 14.86 20.03 20.39
CA ALA A 833 16.14 19.60 19.84
C ALA A 833 15.91 18.57 18.74
N SER A 834 16.85 18.52 17.80
CA SER A 834 16.92 17.45 16.81
C SER A 834 18.35 16.96 16.66
N VAL A 835 18.52 15.64 16.64
CA VAL A 835 19.81 14.97 16.48
C VAL A 835 19.66 13.94 15.37
N GLY A 836 20.42 14.12 14.29
CA GLY A 836 20.52 13.12 13.23
C GLY A 836 21.89 12.45 13.17
N ASN A 837 21.91 11.20 12.72
CA ASN A 837 23.14 10.43 12.49
C ASN A 837 23.19 9.93 11.04
N PRO A 838 24.02 10.56 10.17
CA PRO A 838 24.09 10.18 8.76
C PRO A 838 24.83 8.86 8.49
N ASN A 839 25.41 8.24 9.51
CA ASN A 839 26.14 6.97 9.41
C ASN A 839 25.36 5.79 10.00
N LEU A 840 24.12 6.02 10.46
CA LEU A 840 23.27 5.00 11.07
C LEU A 840 21.94 4.94 10.33
N SER A 841 21.61 3.76 9.78
CA SER A 841 20.39 3.58 8.99
C SER A 841 20.04 2.11 8.77
N GLY A 842 18.85 1.87 8.23
CA GLY A 842 18.39 0.56 7.75
C GLY A 842 19.40 -0.19 6.87
N ASN A 843 20.10 0.55 5.98
CA ASN A 843 21.09 0.00 5.07
C ASN A 843 22.41 -0.39 5.77
N CYS A 844 22.74 0.21 6.91
CA CYS A 844 23.89 -0.19 7.71
C CYS A 844 23.71 -1.61 8.27
N PHE A 845 22.51 -1.94 8.73
CA PHE A 845 22.17 -3.30 9.16
C PHE A 845 22.32 -4.30 8.01
N ASP A 846 21.82 -3.97 6.81
CA ASP A 846 21.96 -4.84 5.64
C ASP A 846 23.43 -5.08 5.28
N ARG A 847 24.25 -4.02 5.32
CA ARG A 847 25.69 -4.11 5.03
C ARG A 847 26.44 -4.99 6.00
N ASN A 848 26.14 -4.92 7.30
CA ASN A 848 26.80 -5.76 8.29
C ASN A 848 26.51 -7.25 8.05
N ILE A 849 25.25 -7.59 7.74
CA ILE A 849 24.85 -8.97 7.40
C ILE A 849 25.50 -9.41 6.08
N VAL A 850 25.53 -8.55 5.06
CA VAL A 850 26.20 -8.84 3.78
C VAL A 850 27.69 -9.08 3.99
N ALA A 851 28.38 -8.21 4.73
CA ALA A 851 29.79 -8.36 5.04
C ALA A 851 30.08 -9.67 5.79
N HIS A 852 29.22 -10.01 6.76
CA HIS A 852 29.28 -11.28 7.47
C HIS A 852 29.19 -12.47 6.51
N PHE A 853 28.24 -12.45 5.57
CA PHE A 853 28.05 -13.57 4.63
C PHE A 853 29.05 -13.61 3.47
N VAL A 854 29.60 -12.47 3.04
CA VAL A 854 30.74 -12.43 2.11
C VAL A 854 31.94 -13.12 2.76
N GLN A 855 32.25 -12.80 4.03
CA GLN A 855 33.33 -13.46 4.76
C GLN A 855 33.07 -14.94 5.01
N GLN A 856 31.83 -15.33 5.31
CA GLN A 856 31.49 -16.74 5.45
C GLN A 856 31.64 -17.51 4.14
N PHE A 857 31.18 -16.94 3.02
CA PHE A 857 31.35 -17.54 1.69
C PHE A 857 32.83 -17.69 1.34
N GLU A 858 33.62 -16.64 1.56
CA GLU A 858 35.08 -16.68 1.32
C GLU A 858 35.77 -17.75 2.18
N LYS A 859 35.41 -17.86 3.46
CA LYS A 859 35.95 -18.89 4.36
C LYS A 859 35.56 -20.30 3.96
N LYS A 860 34.36 -20.50 3.42
CA LYS A 860 33.81 -21.82 3.09
C LYS A 860 34.23 -22.31 1.70
N GLU A 861 34.25 -21.41 0.74
CA GLU A 861 34.42 -21.73 -0.68
C GLU A 861 35.78 -21.26 -1.24
N GLU A 862 36.60 -20.55 -0.45
CA GLU A 862 37.89 -19.96 -0.85
C GLU A 862 37.78 -19.00 -2.05
N ARG A 863 36.62 -18.34 -2.19
CA ARG A 863 36.31 -17.40 -3.27
C ARG A 863 35.77 -16.07 -2.72
N ASP A 864 36.32 -14.97 -3.20
CA ASP A 864 35.86 -13.62 -2.88
C ASP A 864 34.81 -13.14 -3.91
N ILE A 865 33.56 -12.98 -3.47
CA ILE A 865 32.45 -12.50 -4.31
C ILE A 865 32.34 -10.98 -4.36
N SER A 866 33.10 -10.25 -3.54
CA SER A 866 32.98 -8.79 -3.39
C SER A 866 33.21 -8.02 -4.70
N LYS A 867 33.96 -8.61 -5.64
CA LYS A 867 34.26 -8.04 -6.95
C LYS A 867 33.20 -8.32 -8.01
N ASN A 868 32.22 -9.17 -7.73
CA ASN A 868 31.15 -9.50 -8.67
C ASN A 868 29.88 -8.77 -8.29
N ALA A 869 29.59 -7.67 -9.02
CA ALA A 869 28.43 -6.83 -8.78
C ALA A 869 27.10 -7.60 -8.79
N ARG A 870 26.97 -8.63 -9.64
CA ARG A 870 25.76 -9.45 -9.72
C ARG A 870 25.60 -10.34 -8.49
N ALA A 871 26.66 -11.06 -8.09
CA ALA A 871 26.65 -11.88 -6.89
C ALA A 871 26.36 -11.03 -5.64
N LEU A 872 27.06 -9.90 -5.50
CA LEU A 872 26.88 -8.99 -4.38
C LEU A 872 25.46 -8.41 -4.33
N ARG A 873 24.88 -7.99 -5.47
CA ARG A 873 23.51 -7.47 -5.51
C ARG A 873 22.47 -8.53 -5.12
N ARG A 874 22.66 -9.78 -5.56
CA ARG A 874 21.79 -10.90 -5.17
C ARG A 874 21.88 -11.18 -3.67
N LEU A 875 23.09 -11.17 -3.10
CA LEU A 875 23.28 -11.34 -1.66
C LEU A 875 22.67 -10.18 -0.86
N MET A 876 22.90 -8.93 -1.27
CA MET A 876 22.28 -7.75 -0.65
C MET A 876 20.74 -7.85 -0.60
N THR A 877 20.13 -8.22 -1.73
CA THR A 877 18.67 -8.39 -1.83
C THR A 877 18.17 -9.48 -0.88
N ALA A 878 18.92 -10.59 -0.76
CA ALA A 878 18.56 -11.68 0.14
C ALA A 878 18.77 -11.32 1.63
N CYS A 879 19.82 -10.57 1.96
CA CYS A 879 20.08 -10.06 3.32
C CYS A 879 19.02 -9.05 3.77
N GLU A 880 18.61 -8.11 2.91
CA GLU A 880 17.51 -7.18 3.20
C GLU A 880 16.21 -7.96 3.48
N LYS A 881 15.91 -8.97 2.66
CA LYS A 881 14.76 -9.85 2.87
C LYS A 881 14.87 -10.60 4.20
N ALA A 882 16.04 -11.15 4.53
CA ALA A 882 16.27 -11.83 5.80
C ALA A 882 16.09 -10.90 7.00
N LYS A 883 16.63 -9.68 6.97
CA LYS A 883 16.45 -8.66 8.02
C LYS A 883 14.96 -8.37 8.28
N ARG A 884 14.18 -8.15 7.21
CA ARG A 884 12.73 -7.90 7.32
C ARG A 884 12.00 -9.11 7.92
N VAL A 885 12.35 -10.32 7.48
CA VAL A 885 11.78 -11.57 8.01
C VAL A 885 12.10 -11.73 9.50
N LEU A 886 13.36 -11.51 9.91
CA LEU A 886 13.80 -11.57 11.33
C LEU A 886 13.10 -10.57 12.26
N SER A 887 12.44 -9.54 11.69
CA SER A 887 11.61 -8.62 12.47
C SER A 887 10.31 -9.27 12.98
N THR A 888 9.94 -10.44 12.44
CA THR A 888 8.74 -11.19 12.82
C THR A 888 9.10 -12.59 13.35
N VAL A 889 10.00 -13.31 12.68
CA VAL A 889 10.49 -14.64 13.13
C VAL A 889 11.79 -14.60 13.89
N SER A 890 12.02 -15.63 14.70
CA SER A 890 13.27 -15.86 15.44
C SER A 890 14.45 -16.33 14.56
N ARG A 891 14.20 -16.94 13.40
CA ARG A 891 15.24 -17.49 12.51
C ARG A 891 14.77 -17.55 11.06
N THR A 892 15.69 -17.38 10.12
CA THR A 892 15.45 -17.53 8.68
C THR A 892 16.68 -18.10 7.96
N THR A 893 16.53 -18.41 6.67
CA THR A 893 17.60 -18.92 5.82
C THR A 893 17.78 -18.02 4.61
N ILE A 894 19.02 -17.63 4.34
CA ILE A 894 19.43 -17.00 3.10
C ILE A 894 19.81 -18.09 2.12
N GLU A 895 19.05 -18.22 1.05
CA GLU A 895 19.27 -19.19 -0.01
C GLU A 895 19.35 -18.52 -1.38
N ILE A 896 20.45 -18.73 -2.08
CA ILE A 896 20.74 -18.14 -3.38
C ILE A 896 21.41 -19.19 -4.27
N ASP A 897 20.63 -19.76 -5.19
CA ASP A 897 21.11 -20.72 -6.19
C ASP A 897 22.20 -20.08 -7.07
N SER A 898 23.33 -20.75 -7.27
CA SER A 898 24.44 -20.30 -8.12
C SER A 898 24.84 -18.84 -7.84
N LEU A 899 25.07 -18.49 -6.57
CA LEU A 899 25.47 -17.16 -6.14
C LEU A 899 26.71 -16.68 -6.91
N TYR A 900 27.73 -17.53 -7.02
CA TYR A 900 29.00 -17.23 -7.69
C TYR A 900 29.61 -18.49 -8.31
N ASP A 901 30.05 -18.44 -9.57
CA ASP A 901 30.66 -19.56 -10.32
C ASP A 901 29.89 -20.90 -10.23
N GLY A 902 28.56 -20.85 -10.21
CA GLY A 902 27.69 -22.02 -10.11
C GLY A 902 27.57 -22.61 -8.69
N ILE A 903 28.21 -21.99 -7.70
CA ILE A 903 28.15 -22.39 -6.30
C ILE A 903 26.90 -21.79 -5.65
N ASP A 904 26.06 -22.64 -5.07
CA ASP A 904 24.89 -22.23 -4.30
C ASP A 904 25.31 -21.66 -2.95
N PHE A 905 24.58 -20.65 -2.46
CA PHE A 905 24.76 -20.13 -1.12
C PHE A 905 23.53 -20.44 -0.28
N CYS A 906 23.71 -21.15 0.83
CA CYS A 906 22.67 -21.45 1.79
C CYS A 906 23.22 -21.30 3.20
N CYS A 907 22.72 -20.33 3.96
CA CYS A 907 23.10 -20.13 5.35
C CYS A 907 21.90 -19.68 6.18
N ALA A 908 21.77 -20.23 7.39
CA ALA A 908 20.75 -19.82 8.35
C ALA A 908 21.26 -18.66 9.21
N ILE A 909 20.36 -17.77 9.61
CA ILE A 909 20.61 -16.67 10.54
C ILE A 909 19.45 -16.56 11.52
N SER A 910 19.77 -16.48 12.80
CA SER A 910 18.84 -16.19 13.88
C SER A 910 18.75 -14.69 14.16
N ARG A 911 17.67 -14.27 14.82
CA ARG A 911 17.51 -12.90 15.31
C ARG A 911 18.63 -12.54 16.28
N ASP A 912 19.00 -13.43 17.19
CA ASP A 912 20.10 -13.20 18.14
C ASP A 912 21.44 -12.97 17.44
N GLU A 913 21.75 -13.76 16.40
CA GLU A 913 22.96 -13.55 15.58
C GLU A 913 22.90 -12.21 14.84
N PHE A 914 21.74 -11.85 14.27
CA PHE A 914 21.55 -10.53 13.64
C PHE A 914 21.75 -9.38 14.63
N GLU A 915 21.19 -9.50 15.84
CA GLU A 915 21.34 -8.51 16.91
C GLU A 915 22.80 -8.38 17.35
N GLU A 916 23.51 -9.49 17.51
CA GLU A 916 24.93 -9.48 17.89
C GLU A 916 25.81 -8.87 16.77
N ILE A 917 25.57 -9.21 15.51
CA ILE A 917 26.26 -8.61 14.34
C ILE A 917 26.07 -7.08 14.32
N ASN A 918 24.93 -6.59 14.83
CA ASN A 918 24.55 -5.19 14.77
C ASN A 918 24.56 -4.48 16.12
N LYS A 919 25.17 -5.07 17.14
CA LYS A 919 25.16 -4.56 18.51
C LYS A 919 25.61 -3.11 18.62
N ASP A 920 26.68 -2.75 17.90
CA ASP A 920 27.20 -1.38 17.89
C ASP A 920 26.18 -0.40 17.29
N LEU A 921 25.52 -0.75 16.18
CA LEU A 921 24.49 0.09 15.57
C LEU A 921 23.26 0.25 16.47
N LEU A 922 22.88 -0.81 17.19
CA LEU A 922 21.76 -0.79 18.13
C LEU A 922 22.07 0.10 19.35
N GLN A 923 23.31 0.06 19.85
CA GLN A 923 23.75 0.95 20.93
C GLN A 923 23.76 2.41 20.48
N MET A 924 24.26 2.69 19.27
CA MET A 924 24.25 4.04 18.69
C MET A 924 22.84 4.62 18.52
N CYS A 925 21.81 3.78 18.36
CA CYS A 925 20.42 4.24 18.33
C CYS A 925 20.00 4.90 19.66
N ILE A 926 20.38 4.29 20.79
CA ILE A 926 20.04 4.81 22.13
C ILE A 926 20.90 6.00 22.50
N GLU A 927 22.18 6.01 22.11
CA GLU A 927 23.05 7.19 22.27
C GLU A 927 22.48 8.42 21.57
N ALA A 928 21.86 8.27 20.39
CA ALA A 928 21.20 9.37 19.70
C ALA A 928 20.01 9.93 20.50
N VAL A 929 19.22 9.05 21.13
CA VAL A 929 18.11 9.44 22.02
C VAL A 929 18.64 10.19 23.25
N GLU A 930 19.68 9.68 23.91
CA GLU A 930 20.32 10.33 25.05
C GLU A 930 20.84 11.72 24.71
N ASN A 931 21.53 11.85 23.57
CA ASN A 931 22.04 13.13 23.10
C ASN A 931 20.91 14.11 22.80
N CYS A 932 19.81 13.65 22.18
CA CYS A 932 18.67 14.52 21.88
C CYS A 932 17.98 15.02 23.14
N LEU A 933 17.75 14.16 24.14
CA LEU A 933 17.20 14.57 25.44
C LEU A 933 18.10 15.56 26.17
N LYS A 934 19.42 15.34 26.14
CA LYS A 934 20.40 16.24 26.73
C LYS A 934 20.38 17.62 26.06
N GLU A 935 20.30 17.67 24.73
CA GLU A 935 20.20 18.92 23.98
C GLU A 935 18.87 19.65 24.21
N ALA A 936 17.77 18.89 24.31
CA ALA A 936 16.46 19.44 24.65
C ALA A 936 16.37 19.92 26.11
N GLN A 937 17.32 19.53 26.96
CA GLN A 937 17.31 19.74 28.41
C GLN A 937 16.05 19.15 29.07
N ILE A 938 15.61 17.99 28.57
CA ILE A 938 14.42 17.26 29.04
C ILE A 938 14.84 15.94 29.67
N HIS A 939 14.29 15.63 30.84
CA HIS A 939 14.47 14.31 31.44
C HIS A 939 13.53 13.29 30.79
N LYS A 940 13.98 12.04 30.60
CA LYS A 940 13.20 10.99 29.92
C LYS A 940 11.80 10.74 30.49
N SER A 941 11.58 11.03 31.78
CA SER A 941 10.26 10.89 32.42
C SER A 941 9.24 11.95 31.99
N GLN A 942 9.68 13.03 31.35
CA GLN A 942 8.84 14.11 30.86
C GLN A 942 8.40 13.89 29.40
N ILE A 943 8.84 12.80 28.76
CA ILE A 943 8.36 12.41 27.44
C ILE A 943 7.03 11.71 27.60
N ASP A 944 5.98 12.25 26.99
CA ASP A 944 4.59 11.78 27.06
C ASP A 944 4.30 10.67 26.06
N ASP A 945 4.86 10.73 24.85
CA ASP A 945 4.70 9.70 23.82
C ASP A 945 6.02 9.50 23.06
N ILE A 946 6.29 8.25 22.67
CA ILE A 946 7.46 7.87 21.86
C ILE A 946 6.92 7.35 20.52
N ILE A 947 7.26 8.03 19.43
CA ILE A 947 6.70 7.79 18.10
C ILE A 947 7.78 7.19 17.20
N PRO A 948 7.86 5.85 17.09
CA PRO A 948 8.77 5.18 16.16
C PRO A 948 8.27 5.31 14.71
N VAL A 949 9.09 5.87 13.83
CA VAL A 949 8.82 6.05 12.39
C VAL A 949 9.96 5.49 11.53
N GLY A 950 9.66 5.13 10.30
CA GLY A 950 10.63 4.55 9.37
C GLY A 950 10.74 3.03 9.53
N GLY A 951 10.83 2.33 8.39
CA GLY A 951 10.68 0.88 8.34
C GLY A 951 11.66 0.06 9.21
N SER A 952 12.81 0.61 9.61
CA SER A 952 13.76 -0.12 10.48
C SER A 952 13.33 -0.14 11.94
N THR A 953 12.38 0.70 12.36
CA THR A 953 11.79 0.62 13.71
C THR A 953 11.00 -0.66 13.95
N ARG A 954 10.66 -1.41 12.91
CA ARG A 954 10.06 -2.75 13.00
C ARG A 954 11.02 -3.79 13.58
N ILE A 955 12.33 -3.52 13.65
CA ILE A 955 13.30 -4.41 14.30
C ILE A 955 12.94 -4.53 15.80
N PRO A 956 12.60 -5.73 16.31
CA PRO A 956 12.12 -5.91 17.68
C PRO A 956 13.09 -5.37 18.73
N LYS A 957 14.40 -5.54 18.50
CA LYS A 957 15.41 -5.06 19.42
C LYS A 957 15.44 -3.54 19.58
N ILE A 958 15.17 -2.78 18.52
CA ILE A 958 15.08 -1.32 18.59
C ILE A 958 13.88 -0.92 19.46
N GLN A 959 12.72 -1.55 19.25
CA GLN A 959 11.52 -1.28 20.07
C GLN A 959 11.78 -1.62 21.54
N GLN A 960 12.36 -2.79 21.81
CA GLN A 960 12.72 -3.22 23.16
C GLN A 960 13.66 -2.21 23.83
N LEU A 961 14.74 -1.80 23.15
CA LEU A 961 15.72 -0.86 23.72
C LEU A 961 15.09 0.51 24.01
N LEU A 962 14.19 1.00 23.15
CA LEU A 962 13.44 2.23 23.41
C LEU A 962 12.55 2.08 24.65
N GLN A 963 11.77 1.01 24.75
CA GLN A 963 10.92 0.75 25.91
C GLN A 963 11.73 0.64 27.21
N GLU A 964 12.84 -0.12 27.19
CA GLU A 964 13.76 -0.24 28.33
C GLU A 964 14.34 1.11 28.73
N PHE A 965 14.79 1.91 27.76
CA PHE A 965 15.33 3.25 28.01
C PHE A 965 14.31 4.17 28.68
N PHE A 966 13.04 4.07 28.29
CA PHE A 966 11.91 4.81 28.86
C PHE A 966 11.14 4.05 29.96
N ASN A 967 11.82 3.16 30.70
CA ASN A 967 11.29 2.47 31.88
C ASN A 967 10.00 1.66 31.62
N GLY A 968 9.90 1.00 30.47
CA GLY A 968 8.77 0.15 30.08
C GLY A 968 7.61 0.90 29.42
N LYS A 969 7.76 2.18 29.10
CA LYS A 969 6.72 2.98 28.43
C LYS A 969 6.34 2.38 27.07
N GLU A 970 5.03 2.31 26.79
CA GLU A 970 4.55 1.82 25.50
C GLU A 970 4.89 2.79 24.35
N LEU A 971 5.16 2.22 23.17
CA LEU A 971 5.44 2.99 21.96
C LEU A 971 4.13 3.35 21.26
N TYR A 972 4.05 4.57 20.75
CA TYR A 972 2.89 5.06 20.02
C TYR A 972 2.85 4.48 18.60
N LYS A 973 1.88 3.59 18.34
CA LYS A 973 1.78 2.80 17.09
C LYS A 973 0.58 3.15 16.20
N SER A 974 -0.22 4.14 16.57
CA SER A 974 -1.45 4.52 15.83
C SER A 974 -1.20 5.29 14.52
N ILE A 975 0.05 5.53 14.15
CA ILE A 975 0.41 6.15 12.86
C ILE A 975 1.24 5.14 12.08
N ASN A 976 0.93 4.99 10.80
CA ASN A 976 1.70 4.12 9.90
C ASN A 976 3.13 4.68 9.73
N PRO A 977 4.19 3.93 10.13
CA PRO A 977 5.56 4.40 10.10
C PRO A 977 6.12 4.61 8.68
N ASP A 978 5.48 4.06 7.65
CA ASP A 978 5.91 4.21 6.24
C ASP A 978 5.22 5.40 5.54
N GLU A 979 4.15 5.97 6.13
CA GLU A 979 3.32 7.02 5.53
C GLU A 979 3.31 8.32 6.35
N ALA A 980 3.67 8.26 7.64
CA ALA A 980 3.61 9.37 8.60
C ALA A 980 4.24 10.69 8.08
N VAL A 981 5.40 10.58 7.44
CA VAL A 981 6.15 11.72 6.91
C VAL A 981 5.39 12.37 5.76
N ALA A 982 4.95 11.58 4.76
CA ALA A 982 4.17 12.09 3.63
C ALA A 982 2.82 12.67 4.11
N TYR A 983 2.21 12.05 5.10
CA TYR A 983 0.97 12.51 5.71
C TYR A 983 1.13 13.91 6.31
N GLY A 984 2.15 14.11 7.14
CA GLY A 984 2.47 15.40 7.73
C GLY A 984 2.85 16.48 6.71
N ALA A 985 3.66 16.10 5.71
CA ALA A 985 4.01 16.99 4.60
C ALA A 985 2.77 17.43 3.81
N THR A 986 1.77 16.55 3.67
CA THR A 986 0.51 16.84 3.00
C THR A 986 -0.35 17.82 3.79
N ILE A 987 -0.42 17.67 5.12
CA ILE A 987 -1.07 18.66 5.99
C ILE A 987 -0.38 20.02 5.83
N GLN A 988 0.95 20.05 5.84
CA GLN A 988 1.69 21.29 5.66
C GLN A 988 1.40 21.92 4.29
N ALA A 989 1.35 21.12 3.22
CA ALA A 989 0.94 21.58 1.90
C ALA A 989 -0.48 22.17 1.91
N ALA A 990 -1.42 21.52 2.62
CA ALA A 990 -2.78 22.01 2.79
C ALA A 990 -2.81 23.36 3.54
N ILE A 991 -2.06 23.51 4.64
CA ILE A 991 -1.98 24.76 5.41
C ILE A 991 -1.49 25.93 4.54
N LEU A 992 -0.45 25.69 3.73
CA LEU A 992 0.16 26.71 2.87
C LEU A 992 -0.74 27.11 1.70
N THR A 993 -1.57 26.19 1.20
CA THR A 993 -2.43 26.43 0.01
C THR A 993 -3.88 26.77 0.35
N SER A 994 -4.30 26.59 1.60
CA SER A 994 -5.68 26.81 2.03
C SER A 994 -5.98 28.25 2.42
N GLY A 995 -7.16 28.75 2.03
CA GLY A 995 -7.75 29.98 2.57
C GLY A 995 -8.16 29.86 4.04
N LYS A 996 -8.57 30.97 4.68
CA LYS A 996 -8.87 31.08 6.12
C LYS A 996 -9.80 29.98 6.65
N GLU A 997 -10.90 29.68 5.95
CA GLU A 997 -11.89 28.64 6.36
C GLU A 997 -11.31 27.23 6.50
N LYS A 998 -10.35 26.84 5.65
CA LYS A 998 -9.72 25.51 5.69
C LYS A 998 -8.60 25.44 6.75
N ARG A 999 -7.94 26.56 7.05
CA ARG A 999 -6.96 26.65 8.16
C ARG A 999 -7.63 26.53 9.54
N ASP A 1000 -8.84 27.05 9.67
CA ASP A 1000 -9.62 26.93 10.92
C ASP A 1000 -9.99 25.47 11.23
N LYS A 1001 -10.23 24.64 10.19
CA LYS A 1001 -10.42 23.18 10.33
C LYS A 1001 -9.16 22.43 10.77
N LEU A 1002 -7.99 23.03 10.56
CA LEU A 1002 -6.69 22.53 11.01
C LEU A 1002 -6.27 23.14 12.37
N HIS A 1003 -7.22 23.75 13.08
CA HIS A 1003 -7.08 24.28 14.44
C HIS A 1003 -5.94 25.29 14.62
N GLY A 1004 -5.57 26.03 13.56
CA GLY A 1004 -4.56 27.08 13.65
C GLY A 1004 -3.14 26.58 13.98
N LEU A 1005 -2.79 25.36 13.54
CA LEU A 1005 -1.48 24.74 13.78
C LEU A 1005 -0.31 25.67 13.39
N LYS A 1006 0.61 25.91 14.32
CA LYS A 1006 1.86 26.65 14.10
C LYS A 1006 3.06 25.76 14.36
N VAL A 1007 4.06 25.83 13.48
CA VAL A 1007 5.28 25.02 13.56
C VAL A 1007 6.49 25.93 13.79
N HIS A 1008 7.25 25.63 14.83
CA HIS A 1008 8.51 26.28 15.15
C HIS A 1008 9.63 25.25 15.15
N ASP A 1009 10.38 25.22 14.04
CA ASP A 1009 11.50 24.30 13.84
C ASP A 1009 12.84 24.96 14.23
N VAL A 1010 13.92 24.20 14.15
CA VAL A 1010 15.27 24.61 14.53
C VAL A 1010 16.31 24.23 13.47
N ASN A 1011 17.46 24.90 13.45
CA ASN A 1011 18.58 24.49 12.61
C ASN A 1011 19.30 23.27 13.23
N PRO A 1012 19.66 22.26 12.44
CA PRO A 1012 20.21 21.00 12.97
C PRO A 1012 21.68 21.05 13.38
N GLN A 1013 22.45 22.00 12.84
CA GLN A 1013 23.90 22.07 13.00
C GLN A 1013 24.33 23.50 13.29
N SER A 1014 25.41 23.66 14.05
CA SER A 1014 25.97 24.98 14.32
C SER A 1014 26.66 25.49 13.07
N VAL A 1015 26.23 26.66 12.57
CA VAL A 1015 26.90 27.35 11.47
C VAL A 1015 28.13 28.05 12.05
N GLY A 1016 29.31 27.65 11.61
CA GLY A 1016 30.58 28.21 12.05
C GLY A 1016 31.31 28.97 10.95
N LEU A 1017 32.02 30.02 11.36
CA LEU A 1017 32.94 30.78 10.53
C LEU A 1017 34.35 30.20 10.68
N GLU A 1018 34.95 29.77 9.56
CA GLU A 1018 36.34 29.31 9.53
C GLU A 1018 37.29 30.50 9.40
N THR A 1019 38.21 30.63 10.35
CA THR A 1019 39.24 31.68 10.32
C THR A 1019 40.43 31.26 9.45
N ALA A 1020 41.30 32.22 9.10
CA ALA A 1020 42.51 31.93 8.34
C ALA A 1020 43.50 30.99 9.06
N SER A 1021 43.41 30.83 10.38
CA SER A 1021 44.18 29.86 11.17
C SER A 1021 43.56 28.46 11.18
N GLY A 1022 42.38 28.28 10.58
CA GLY A 1022 41.62 27.03 10.61
C GLY A 1022 40.76 26.85 11.86
N ASP A 1023 40.70 27.86 12.74
CA ASP A 1023 39.85 27.81 13.93
C ASP A 1023 38.38 28.07 13.54
N MET A 1024 37.45 27.41 14.22
CA MET A 1024 36.01 27.54 13.98
C MET A 1024 35.36 28.42 15.05
N SER A 1025 34.67 29.48 14.63
CA SER A 1025 33.86 30.33 15.51
C SER A 1025 32.37 30.09 15.27
N VAL A 1026 31.61 29.70 16.28
CA VAL A 1026 30.16 29.46 16.17
C VAL A 1026 29.45 30.79 15.90
N LEU A 1027 28.73 30.86 14.78
CA LEU A 1027 27.95 32.02 14.37
C LEU A 1027 26.48 31.84 14.76
N ILE A 1028 25.85 30.75 14.33
CA ILE A 1028 24.49 30.35 14.69
C ILE A 1028 24.58 28.97 15.34
N PRO A 1029 24.25 28.82 16.63
CA PRO A 1029 24.32 27.53 17.30
C PRO A 1029 23.26 26.56 16.74
N ARG A 1030 23.51 25.25 16.82
CA ARG A 1030 22.49 24.23 16.56
C ARG A 1030 21.29 24.35 17.50
N ASN A 1031 20.15 23.80 17.09
CA ASN A 1031 18.85 23.90 17.76
C ASN A 1031 18.36 25.35 17.97
N ASN A 1032 18.92 26.33 17.26
CA ASN A 1032 18.42 27.68 17.28
C ASN A 1032 17.12 27.75 16.45
N PRO A 1033 16.04 28.38 16.96
CA PRO A 1033 14.79 28.50 16.22
C PRO A 1033 15.00 29.15 14.85
N ILE A 1034 14.43 28.56 13.81
CA ILE A 1034 14.42 29.13 12.46
C ILE A 1034 13.06 29.79 12.16
N PRO A 1035 13.02 30.92 11.43
CA PRO A 1035 14.15 31.61 10.80
C PRO A 1035 15.03 32.37 11.82
N ALA A 1036 16.30 32.56 11.46
CA ALA A 1036 17.33 33.15 12.31
C ALA A 1036 18.33 34.03 11.54
N ASN A 1037 18.72 35.16 12.15
CA ASN A 1037 19.69 36.10 11.59
C ASN A 1037 20.86 36.31 12.55
N LYS A 1038 22.08 36.43 12.01
CA LYS A 1038 23.27 36.77 12.77
C LYS A 1038 24.16 37.75 12.01
N GLU A 1039 24.61 38.79 12.70
CA GLU A 1039 25.49 39.80 12.13
C GLU A 1039 26.95 39.58 12.51
N HIS A 1040 27.86 39.88 11.59
CA HIS A 1040 29.29 39.93 11.82
C HIS A 1040 29.93 41.06 11.00
N ILE A 1041 30.89 41.77 11.58
CA ILE A 1041 31.60 42.85 10.90
C ILE A 1041 32.98 42.35 10.46
N PHE A 1042 33.22 42.34 9.16
CA PHE A 1042 34.51 42.02 8.56
C PHE A 1042 35.29 43.29 8.20
N THR A 1043 36.60 43.15 8.07
CA THR A 1043 37.50 44.19 7.56
C THR A 1043 38.56 43.57 6.65
N THR A 1044 39.23 44.40 5.85
CA THR A 1044 40.33 43.95 4.98
C THR A 1044 41.61 43.64 5.76
N SER A 1045 42.32 42.63 5.27
CA SER A 1045 43.61 42.12 5.77
C SER A 1045 44.83 42.69 5.03
N SER A 1046 44.63 43.33 3.88
CA SER A 1046 45.68 44.00 3.10
C SER A 1046 45.21 45.35 2.54
N ASN A 1047 46.16 46.21 2.17
CA ASN A 1047 45.87 47.50 1.54
C ASN A 1047 45.24 47.29 0.16
N ASN A 1048 44.21 48.07 -0.17
CA ASN A 1048 43.52 48.04 -1.46
C ASN A 1048 42.95 46.64 -1.80
N GLN A 1049 42.61 45.85 -0.79
CA GLN A 1049 41.97 44.54 -0.96
C GLN A 1049 40.56 44.71 -1.56
N THR A 1050 40.32 44.10 -2.72
CA THR A 1050 39.05 44.22 -3.47
C THR A 1050 38.06 43.09 -3.20
N SER A 1051 38.45 42.07 -2.43
CA SER A 1051 37.55 40.98 -2.07
C SER A 1051 37.85 40.35 -0.71
N ILE A 1052 36.81 39.85 -0.02
CA ILE A 1052 36.91 39.06 1.22
C ILE A 1052 36.27 37.71 0.97
N SER A 1053 36.96 36.63 1.35
CA SER A 1053 36.44 35.27 1.26
C SER A 1053 36.02 34.77 2.63
N ILE A 1054 34.77 34.34 2.74
CA ILE A 1054 34.13 33.86 3.98
C ILE A 1054 33.80 32.39 3.77
N GLN A 1055 34.32 31.52 4.62
CA GLN A 1055 34.08 30.09 4.55
C GLN A 1055 33.29 29.64 5.77
N LEU A 1056 32.18 28.93 5.51
CA LEU A 1056 31.27 28.43 6.52
C LEU A 1056 31.32 26.92 6.58
N ARG A 1057 31.39 26.38 7.80
CA ARG A 1057 31.35 24.94 8.07
C ARG A 1057 30.45 24.64 9.24
N ALA A 1058 29.93 23.43 9.27
CA ALA A 1058 29.27 22.89 10.44
C ALA A 1058 30.31 22.67 11.55
N CYS A 1059 30.10 23.24 12.73
CA CYS A 1059 31.09 23.14 13.80
C CYS A 1059 31.30 21.70 14.29
N GLU A 1060 30.23 20.90 14.33
CA GLU A 1060 30.25 19.54 14.86
C GLU A 1060 30.90 18.54 13.91
N SER A 1061 30.61 18.65 12.61
CA SER A 1061 31.08 17.69 11.60
C SER A 1061 32.25 18.18 10.76
N GLY A 1062 32.54 19.49 10.79
CA GLY A 1062 33.47 20.14 9.87
C GLY A 1062 32.96 20.21 8.42
N CYS A 1063 31.73 19.76 8.17
CA CYS A 1063 31.15 19.71 6.83
C CYS A 1063 31.08 21.12 6.21
N PHE A 1064 31.37 21.22 4.93
CA PHE A 1064 31.33 22.49 4.20
C PHE A 1064 29.88 22.94 4.00
N LEU A 1065 29.53 24.12 4.51
CA LEU A 1065 28.18 24.69 4.39
C LEU A 1065 28.09 25.71 3.25
N GLY A 1066 29.21 26.32 2.87
CA GLY A 1066 29.27 27.28 1.77
C GLY A 1066 30.45 28.22 1.87
N LYS A 1067 30.81 28.84 0.74
CA LYS A 1067 31.84 29.87 0.67
C LYS A 1067 31.30 31.09 -0.04
N TYR A 1068 31.48 32.26 0.56
CA TYR A 1068 31.01 33.53 0.03
C TYR A 1068 32.19 34.45 -0.27
N ASN A 1069 32.28 34.90 -1.52
CA ASN A 1069 33.25 35.92 -1.90
C ASN A 1069 32.54 37.26 -2.00
N LEU A 1070 32.85 38.15 -1.08
CA LEU A 1070 32.49 39.56 -1.18
C LEU A 1070 33.47 40.19 -2.16
N ILE A 1071 32.98 40.70 -3.28
CA ILE A 1071 33.80 41.26 -4.36
C ILE A 1071 33.46 42.74 -4.57
N ASP A 1072 34.28 43.43 -5.35
CA ASP A 1072 34.13 44.87 -5.64
C ASP A 1072 34.21 45.77 -4.40
N LEU A 1073 35.04 45.37 -3.42
CA LEU A 1073 35.26 46.19 -2.23
C LEU A 1073 35.96 47.51 -2.57
N PRO A 1074 35.51 48.64 -2.02
CA PRO A 1074 36.17 49.93 -2.22
C PRO A 1074 37.60 49.95 -1.65
N LEU A 1075 38.46 50.72 -2.32
CA LEU A 1075 39.89 50.74 -2.04
C LEU A 1075 40.20 51.56 -0.78
N TYR A 1076 40.54 50.87 0.29
CA TYR A 1076 40.99 51.47 1.55
C TYR A 1076 42.31 50.85 2.03
N SER A 1077 42.96 51.51 2.98
CA SER A 1077 44.06 50.87 3.73
C SER A 1077 43.52 49.73 4.59
N ARG A 1078 44.38 48.73 4.84
CA ARG A 1078 44.07 47.56 5.69
C ARG A 1078 43.40 47.98 6.99
N GLY A 1079 42.35 47.27 7.40
CA GLY A 1079 41.71 47.45 8.70
C GLY A 1079 40.71 48.61 8.79
N ILE A 1080 40.56 49.40 7.72
CA ILE A 1080 39.61 50.52 7.68
C ILE A 1080 38.20 50.10 7.25
N PRO A 1081 38.02 49.29 6.18
CA PRO A 1081 36.69 48.88 5.75
C PRO A 1081 35.89 48.21 6.85
N LYS A 1082 34.64 48.65 7.04
CA LYS A 1082 33.69 48.02 7.94
C LYS A 1082 32.60 47.37 7.09
N ILE A 1083 32.76 46.08 6.88
CA ILE A 1083 31.84 45.29 6.06
C ILE A 1083 30.85 44.58 6.98
N HIS A 1084 29.62 45.08 7.05
CA HIS A 1084 28.54 44.51 7.84
C HIS A 1084 27.89 43.35 7.06
N ALA A 1085 28.11 42.13 7.54
CA ALA A 1085 27.58 40.92 6.92
C ALA A 1085 26.48 40.32 7.81
N THR A 1086 25.32 40.04 7.22
CA THR A 1086 24.17 39.39 7.85
C THR A 1086 24.00 38.00 7.27
N PHE A 1087 24.09 37.00 8.12
CA PHE A 1087 23.87 35.60 7.80
C PHE A 1087 22.47 35.21 8.24
N SER A 1088 21.68 34.65 7.33
CA SER A 1088 20.25 34.37 7.54
C SER A 1088 19.95 32.92 7.22
N ILE A 1089 19.25 32.22 8.12
CA ILE A 1089 18.65 30.90 7.86
C ILE A 1089 17.14 31.12 7.77
N ASN A 1090 16.53 30.78 6.64
CA ASN A 1090 15.09 30.93 6.43
C ASN A 1090 14.30 29.72 6.99
N ILE A 1091 12.97 29.70 6.78
CA ILE A 1091 12.08 28.64 7.28
C ILE A 1091 12.38 27.25 6.70
N ASP A 1092 12.99 27.19 5.51
CA ASP A 1092 13.39 25.93 4.87
C ASP A 1092 14.72 25.41 5.42
N GLY A 1093 15.43 26.19 6.25
CA GLY A 1093 16.77 25.86 6.73
C GLY A 1093 17.89 26.22 5.74
N ILE A 1094 17.61 27.13 4.78
CA ILE A 1094 18.58 27.56 3.77
C ILE A 1094 19.34 28.79 4.28
N LEU A 1095 20.67 28.71 4.21
CA LEU A 1095 21.58 29.76 4.62
C LEU A 1095 21.83 30.74 3.48
N SER A 1096 21.76 32.04 3.78
CA SER A 1096 22.11 33.13 2.87
C SER A 1096 22.97 34.18 3.56
N LEU A 1097 23.67 34.99 2.76
CA LEU A 1097 24.53 36.09 3.22
C LEU A 1097 24.21 37.37 2.45
N LYS A 1098 23.92 38.46 3.17
CA LYS A 1098 23.91 39.83 2.63
C LYS A 1098 25.02 40.64 3.27
N ALA A 1099 25.71 41.46 2.50
CA ALA A 1099 26.82 42.27 3.00
C ALA A 1099 26.72 43.72 2.54
N TYR A 1100 27.05 44.65 3.45
CA TYR A 1100 27.02 46.08 3.21
C TYR A 1100 28.31 46.73 3.69
N ASP A 1101 28.87 47.65 2.90
CA ASP A 1101 29.89 48.57 3.37
C ASP A 1101 29.21 49.68 4.19
N ILE A 1102 29.72 49.90 5.40
CA ILE A 1102 29.26 50.96 6.32
C ILE A 1102 30.43 51.88 6.75
N THR A 1103 31.55 51.85 6.02
CA THR A 1103 32.80 52.54 6.37
C THR A 1103 32.63 54.06 6.50
N ASP A 1104 31.87 54.67 5.59
CA ASP A 1104 31.62 56.12 5.54
C ASP A 1104 30.32 56.54 6.24
N GLY A 1105 29.64 55.59 6.91
CA GLY A 1105 28.33 55.79 7.52
C GLY A 1105 27.14 55.68 6.56
N LYS A 1106 27.36 55.45 5.26
CA LYS A 1106 26.31 55.09 4.30
C LYS A 1106 26.32 53.58 4.08
N LYS A 1107 25.13 52.97 4.05
CA LYS A 1107 24.97 51.54 3.80
C LYS A 1107 24.98 51.28 2.29
N THR A 1108 26.07 50.74 1.77
CA THR A 1108 26.23 50.38 0.34
C THR A 1108 26.30 48.87 0.20
N GLU A 1109 25.43 48.26 -0.62
CA GLU A 1109 25.42 46.80 -0.80
C GLU A 1109 26.67 46.31 -1.54
N ILE A 1110 27.18 45.15 -1.12
CA ILE A 1110 28.38 44.52 -1.67
C ILE A 1110 27.97 43.28 -2.45
N ASN A 1111 28.52 43.14 -3.66
CA ASN A 1111 28.34 41.96 -4.48
C ASN A 1111 28.87 40.71 -3.76
N CYS A 1112 27.98 39.75 -3.53
CA CYS A 1112 28.30 38.48 -2.89
C CYS A 1112 28.20 37.35 -3.91
N LYS A 1113 29.31 36.63 -4.14
CA LYS A 1113 29.33 35.42 -4.97
C LYS A 1113 29.42 34.18 -4.09
N GLU A 1114 28.33 33.41 -4.04
CA GLU A 1114 28.27 32.10 -3.39
C GLU A 1114 29.01 31.03 -4.23
N ILE A 1115 29.80 30.20 -3.57
CA ILE A 1115 30.37 28.96 -4.08
C ILE A 1115 29.81 27.83 -3.20
N SER A 1116 28.95 27.01 -3.80
CA SER A 1116 28.27 25.89 -3.14
C SER A 1116 28.55 24.59 -3.92
N CYS A 1117 28.29 23.44 -3.29
CA CYS A 1117 28.38 22.12 -3.93
C CYS A 1117 27.15 21.77 -4.80
N GLY A 1118 26.14 22.65 -4.88
CA GLY A 1118 24.93 22.46 -5.68
C GLY A 1118 25.06 22.91 -7.13
N LEU A 1119 23.96 22.82 -7.88
CA LEU A 1119 23.91 23.22 -9.28
C LEU A 1119 23.83 24.74 -9.45
N GLY A 1120 24.47 25.26 -10.50
CA GLY A 1120 24.28 26.64 -10.94
C GLY A 1120 22.93 26.82 -11.66
N LYS A 1121 22.41 28.07 -11.68
CA LYS A 1121 21.12 28.39 -12.33
C LYS A 1121 21.03 27.95 -13.80
N GLU A 1122 22.12 28.14 -14.56
CA GLU A 1122 22.17 27.71 -15.96
C GLU A 1122 22.24 26.19 -16.11
N GLU A 1123 22.89 25.47 -15.18
CA GLU A 1123 22.90 24.01 -15.16
C GLU A 1123 21.50 23.45 -14.89
N VAL A 1124 20.77 24.00 -13.90
CA VAL A 1124 19.38 23.64 -13.61
C VAL A 1124 18.50 23.82 -14.85
N LYS A 1125 18.61 24.97 -15.52
CA LYS A 1125 17.87 25.27 -16.74
C LYS A 1125 18.20 24.30 -17.88
N GLN A 1126 19.48 23.94 -18.05
CA GLN A 1126 19.89 22.95 -19.04
C GLN A 1126 19.32 21.56 -18.72
N LEU A 1127 19.36 21.14 -17.45
CA LEU A 1127 18.82 19.86 -17.00
C LEU A 1127 17.29 19.78 -17.19
N MET A 1128 16.57 20.87 -16.98
CA MET A 1128 15.13 20.96 -17.29
C MET A 1128 14.87 20.72 -18.78
N GLN A 1129 15.66 21.32 -19.67
CA GLN A 1129 15.53 21.11 -21.11
C GLN A 1129 15.88 19.67 -21.51
N ASP A 1130 16.93 19.11 -20.93
CA ASP A 1130 17.33 17.72 -21.14
C ASP A 1130 16.23 16.75 -20.69
N LEU A 1131 15.56 17.03 -19.55
CA LEU A 1131 14.46 16.21 -19.04
C LEU A 1131 13.26 16.18 -20.00
N GLU A 1132 12.89 17.33 -20.58
CA GLU A 1132 11.81 17.39 -21.58
C GLU A 1132 12.19 16.64 -22.85
N LYS A 1133 13.45 16.74 -23.29
CA LYS A 1133 13.94 15.93 -24.42
C LYS A 1133 13.82 14.44 -24.12
N TYR A 1134 14.22 14.01 -22.92
CA TYR A 1134 14.11 12.60 -22.57
C TYR A 1134 12.65 12.15 -22.41
N LYS A 1135 11.73 13.02 -22.01
CA LYS A 1135 10.29 12.73 -22.04
C LYS A 1135 9.81 12.44 -23.46
N MET A 1136 10.23 13.24 -24.45
CA MET A 1136 9.91 12.97 -25.85
C MET A 1136 10.46 11.61 -26.32
N ASP A 1137 11.69 11.26 -25.90
CA ASP A 1137 12.27 9.94 -26.17
C ASP A 1137 11.46 8.80 -25.52
N ASP A 1138 11.03 8.97 -24.26
CA ASP A 1138 10.21 8.00 -23.52
C ASP A 1138 8.84 7.81 -24.21
N GLU A 1139 8.19 8.90 -24.64
CA GLU A 1139 6.92 8.89 -25.39
C GLU A 1139 7.04 8.26 -26.78
N GLU A 1140 8.14 8.52 -27.51
CA GLU A 1140 8.40 7.89 -28.81
C GLU A 1140 8.62 6.38 -28.64
N ASN A 1141 9.33 5.97 -27.59
CA ASN A 1141 9.51 4.56 -27.28
C ASN A 1141 8.20 3.88 -26.86
N LEU A 1142 7.34 4.57 -26.10
CA LEU A 1142 6.00 4.08 -25.77
C LEU A 1142 5.18 3.82 -27.04
N LYS A 1143 5.10 4.81 -27.94
CA LYS A 1143 4.41 4.66 -29.25
C LYS A 1143 4.98 3.50 -30.07
N ARG A 1144 6.30 3.31 -30.05
CA ARG A 1144 6.97 2.20 -30.72
C ARG A 1144 6.52 0.85 -30.15
N ILE A 1145 6.47 0.72 -28.83
CA ILE A 1145 6.02 -0.50 -28.15
C ILE A 1145 4.54 -0.77 -28.47
N GLU A 1146 3.68 0.25 -28.42
CA GLU A 1146 2.26 0.13 -28.78
C GLU A 1146 2.08 -0.31 -30.24
N ALA A 1147 2.80 0.30 -31.18
CA ALA A 1147 2.73 -0.06 -32.59
C ALA A 1147 3.23 -1.49 -32.86
N LYS A 1148 4.31 -1.91 -32.19
CA LYS A 1148 4.82 -3.29 -32.25
C LYS A 1148 3.77 -4.27 -31.73
N ASN A 1149 3.20 -4.01 -30.56
CA ASN A 1149 2.16 -4.85 -29.96
C ASN A 1149 0.94 -4.94 -30.89
N ALA A 1150 0.51 -3.82 -31.50
CA ALA A 1150 -0.60 -3.79 -32.44
C ALA A 1150 -0.35 -4.63 -33.71
N LEU A 1151 0.88 -4.61 -34.24
CA LEU A 1151 1.28 -5.47 -35.36
C LEU A 1151 1.23 -6.94 -34.96
N GLU A 1152 1.84 -7.28 -33.83
CA GLU A 1152 1.91 -8.64 -33.31
C GLU A 1152 0.50 -9.20 -33.06
N ASP A 1153 -0.35 -8.44 -32.37
CA ASP A 1153 -1.75 -8.80 -32.08
C ASP A 1153 -2.56 -9.01 -33.36
N TYR A 1154 -2.38 -8.16 -34.38
CA TYR A 1154 -3.07 -8.35 -35.66
C TYR A 1154 -2.57 -9.59 -36.41
N ALA A 1155 -1.26 -9.83 -36.42
CA ALA A 1155 -0.68 -11.01 -37.06
C ALA A 1155 -1.19 -12.32 -36.44
N TYR A 1156 -1.29 -12.38 -35.10
CA TYR A 1156 -1.89 -13.51 -34.40
C TYR A 1156 -3.38 -13.67 -34.74
N ARG A 1157 -4.18 -12.59 -34.71
CA ARG A 1157 -5.60 -12.64 -35.09
C ARG A 1157 -5.81 -13.12 -36.53
N ALA A 1158 -5.06 -12.59 -37.49
CA ALA A 1158 -5.17 -13.00 -38.89
C ALA A 1158 -4.82 -14.49 -39.09
N ARG A 1159 -3.82 -14.99 -38.35
CA ARG A 1159 -3.46 -16.42 -38.34
C ARG A 1159 -4.60 -17.30 -37.85
N GLU A 1160 -5.28 -16.85 -36.80
CA GLU A 1160 -6.38 -17.59 -36.17
C GLU A 1160 -7.61 -17.64 -37.09
N VAL A 1161 -7.96 -16.52 -37.74
CA VAL A 1161 -9.03 -16.51 -38.76
C VAL A 1161 -8.71 -17.48 -39.90
N ALA A 1162 -7.47 -17.47 -40.41
CA ALA A 1162 -7.06 -18.41 -41.47
C ALA A 1162 -7.12 -19.89 -41.03
N ARG A 1163 -6.89 -20.16 -39.74
CA ARG A 1163 -7.03 -21.50 -39.16
C ARG A 1163 -8.50 -21.91 -39.08
N ASN A 1164 -9.36 -21.06 -38.53
CA ASN A 1164 -10.79 -21.35 -38.32
C ASN A 1164 -11.57 -21.44 -39.64
N ALA A 1165 -11.24 -20.61 -40.63
CA ALA A 1165 -11.86 -20.66 -41.96
C ALA A 1165 -11.54 -21.96 -42.72
N ARG A 1166 -10.42 -22.63 -42.38
CA ARG A 1166 -10.08 -23.97 -42.89
C ARG A 1166 -11.08 -25.02 -42.40
N ASP A 1167 -11.40 -24.96 -41.12
CA ASP A 1167 -12.23 -25.95 -40.45
C ASP A 1167 -13.70 -25.80 -40.86
N ALA A 1168 -14.11 -24.58 -41.24
CA ALA A 1168 -15.45 -24.27 -41.74
C ALA A 1168 -15.61 -24.34 -43.27
N GLY A 1169 -14.54 -24.61 -44.04
CA GLY A 1169 -14.58 -24.68 -45.51
C GLY A 1169 -14.90 -23.35 -46.22
N LYS A 1170 -14.71 -22.22 -45.53
CA LYS A 1170 -15.14 -20.89 -46.01
C LYS A 1170 -14.12 -20.14 -46.86
N LEU A 1171 -12.84 -20.54 -46.81
CA LEU A 1171 -11.77 -20.00 -47.65
C LEU A 1171 -11.17 -21.09 -48.52
N TYR A 1172 -10.83 -20.76 -49.77
CA TYR A 1172 -10.09 -21.67 -50.63
C TYR A 1172 -8.65 -21.88 -50.09
N PHE A 1173 -8.08 -23.06 -50.32
CA PHE A 1173 -6.71 -23.40 -49.88
C PHE A 1173 -5.67 -22.34 -50.28
N THR A 1174 -5.82 -21.75 -51.47
CA THR A 1174 -4.93 -20.71 -52.00
C THR A 1174 -5.08 -19.36 -51.28
N GLU A 1175 -6.29 -18.99 -50.86
CA GLU A 1175 -6.56 -17.78 -50.09
C GLU A 1175 -6.04 -17.92 -48.65
N LYS A 1176 -6.28 -19.07 -48.03
CA LYS A 1176 -5.70 -19.42 -46.73
C LYS A 1176 -4.18 -19.30 -46.72
N ARG A 1177 -3.53 -19.90 -47.74
CA ARG A 1177 -2.06 -19.88 -47.83
C ARG A 1177 -1.50 -18.47 -48.04
N LYS A 1178 -2.29 -17.53 -48.57
CA LYS A 1178 -1.90 -16.12 -48.66
C LYS A 1178 -1.88 -15.45 -47.29
N ILE A 1179 -2.90 -15.67 -46.46
CA ILE A 1179 -2.91 -15.14 -45.08
C ILE A 1179 -1.76 -15.73 -44.28
N GLU A 1180 -1.57 -17.06 -44.31
CA GLU A 1180 -0.50 -17.72 -43.56
C GLU A 1180 0.90 -17.21 -43.95
N ARG A 1181 1.15 -17.02 -45.25
CA ARG A 1181 2.43 -16.43 -45.72
C ARG A 1181 2.61 -14.99 -45.28
N ALA A 1182 1.58 -14.16 -45.38
CA ALA A 1182 1.67 -12.75 -45.00
C ALA A 1182 1.95 -12.61 -43.50
N VAL A 1183 1.27 -13.43 -42.68
CA VAL A 1183 1.51 -13.51 -41.24
C VAL A 1183 2.93 -14.00 -40.94
N GLU A 1184 3.40 -15.08 -41.57
CA GLU A 1184 4.78 -15.57 -41.37
C GLU A 1184 5.83 -14.51 -41.74
N GLN A 1185 5.59 -13.77 -42.83
CA GLN A 1185 6.47 -12.67 -43.23
C GLN A 1185 6.49 -11.55 -42.20
N ALA A 1186 5.32 -11.16 -41.68
CA ALA A 1186 5.22 -10.13 -40.66
C ALA A 1186 5.87 -10.54 -39.34
N ILE A 1187 5.63 -11.77 -38.86
CA ILE A 1187 6.23 -12.30 -37.63
C ILE A 1187 7.76 -12.41 -37.77
N ASN A 1188 8.24 -12.98 -38.88
CA ASN A 1188 9.68 -13.09 -39.10
C ASN A 1188 10.34 -11.72 -39.21
N TRP A 1189 9.65 -10.73 -39.77
CA TRP A 1189 10.13 -9.34 -39.74
C TRP A 1189 10.18 -8.80 -38.30
N LEU A 1190 9.12 -9.00 -37.52
CA LEU A 1190 9.00 -8.55 -36.13
C LEU A 1190 10.10 -9.14 -35.22
N ASP A 1191 10.48 -10.41 -35.47
CA ASP A 1191 11.55 -11.09 -34.76
C ASP A 1191 12.94 -10.53 -35.09
N ASN A 1192 13.16 -10.15 -36.36
CA ASN A 1192 14.45 -9.61 -36.82
C ASN A 1192 14.61 -8.11 -36.53
N ASP A 1193 13.52 -7.35 -36.53
CA ASP A 1193 13.49 -5.89 -36.41
C ASP A 1193 12.76 -5.43 -35.12
N GLN A 1194 13.11 -6.04 -33.99
CA GLN A 1194 12.53 -5.76 -32.66
C GLN A 1194 12.61 -4.28 -32.20
N PHE A 1195 13.49 -3.49 -32.83
CA PHE A 1195 13.81 -2.10 -32.52
C PHE A 1195 13.46 -1.12 -33.65
N ALA A 1196 12.63 -1.54 -34.61
CA ALA A 1196 12.11 -0.66 -35.66
C ALA A 1196 11.35 0.55 -35.07
N LYS A 1197 11.18 1.62 -35.85
CA LYS A 1197 10.42 2.80 -35.45
C LYS A 1197 8.91 2.52 -35.49
N ALA A 1198 8.13 3.29 -34.74
CA ALA A 1198 6.68 3.12 -34.66
C ALA A 1198 6.01 3.07 -36.05
N TYR A 1199 6.38 3.98 -36.96
CA TYR A 1199 5.82 4.02 -38.31
C TYR A 1199 6.16 2.78 -39.15
N GLU A 1200 7.27 2.09 -38.89
CA GLU A 1200 7.66 0.87 -39.61
C GLU A 1200 6.77 -0.30 -39.16
N PHE A 1201 6.49 -0.41 -37.86
CA PHE A 1201 5.51 -1.35 -37.34
C PHE A 1201 4.10 -1.06 -37.89
N GLU A 1202 3.70 0.21 -37.95
CA GLU A 1202 2.42 0.64 -38.53
C GLU A 1202 2.32 0.33 -40.04
N GLU A 1203 3.41 0.53 -40.79
CA GLU A 1203 3.47 0.22 -42.21
C GLU A 1203 3.36 -1.30 -42.43
N LYS A 1204 4.09 -2.10 -41.65
CA LYS A 1204 3.98 -3.56 -41.68
C LYS A 1204 2.58 -4.03 -41.30
N LEU A 1205 1.94 -3.38 -40.33
CA LEU A 1205 0.55 -3.64 -39.96
C LEU A 1205 -0.39 -3.33 -41.11
N LYS A 1206 -0.16 -2.22 -41.82
CA LYS A 1206 -0.95 -1.83 -43.00
C LYS A 1206 -0.76 -2.81 -44.16
N GLU A 1207 0.47 -3.23 -44.46
CA GLU A 1207 0.77 -4.27 -45.46
C GLU A 1207 0.04 -5.58 -45.12
N LEU A 1208 0.12 -6.01 -43.86
CA LEU A 1208 -0.52 -7.23 -43.39
C LEU A 1208 -2.04 -7.12 -43.47
N LYS A 1209 -2.62 -5.99 -43.07
CA LYS A 1209 -4.05 -5.66 -43.21
C LYS A 1209 -4.50 -5.68 -44.65
N GLN A 1210 -3.76 -5.08 -45.58
CA GLN A 1210 -4.10 -5.07 -47.01
C GLN A 1210 -4.25 -6.47 -47.60
N VAL A 1211 -3.44 -7.43 -47.14
CA VAL A 1211 -3.53 -8.82 -47.60
C VAL A 1211 -4.64 -9.57 -46.86
N CYS A 1212 -4.76 -9.36 -45.55
CA CYS A 1212 -5.61 -10.19 -44.70
C CYS A 1212 -7.06 -9.69 -44.64
N ASP A 1213 -7.32 -8.39 -44.52
CA ASP A 1213 -8.68 -7.83 -44.34
C ASP A 1213 -9.67 -8.29 -45.44
N PRO A 1214 -9.33 -8.25 -46.75
CA PRO A 1214 -10.27 -8.67 -47.80
C PRO A 1214 -10.59 -10.17 -47.76
N LEU A 1215 -9.69 -10.98 -47.20
CA LEU A 1215 -9.86 -12.42 -47.07
C LEU A 1215 -10.57 -12.79 -45.76
N ILE A 1216 -10.28 -12.06 -44.68
CA ILE A 1216 -10.97 -12.17 -43.39
C ILE A 1216 -12.44 -11.77 -43.54
N GLN A 1217 -12.76 -10.73 -44.32
CA GLN A 1217 -14.15 -10.33 -44.59
C GLN A 1217 -14.94 -11.37 -45.41
N LYS A 1218 -14.26 -12.26 -46.15
CA LYS A 1218 -14.90 -13.34 -46.92
C LYS A 1218 -15.17 -14.61 -46.09
N SER A 1219 -14.42 -14.82 -45.01
CA SER A 1219 -14.60 -15.96 -44.07
C SER A 1219 -15.68 -15.68 -43.03
#